data_AF-A0A670ZVC6-F1
#
_entry.id   AF-A0A670ZVC6-F1
#
_cell.length_a   1.000
_cell.length_b   1.000
_cell.length_c   1.000
_cell.angle_alpha   90.00
_cell.angle_beta   90.00
_cell.angle_gamma   90.00
#
_symmetry.space_group_name_H-M   'P 1'
#
loop_
_entity.id
_entity.type
_entity.pdbx_description
1 polymer ?
#
loop_
_entity_poly.entity_id
_entity_poly.type
_entity_poly.pdbx_seq_one_letter_code
_entity_poly.pdbx_strand_id
1 'polypeptide(L)'
;MAAAYLDPNLNHTPSSSTKTHLSSGVERSPGTMERVLKVFHYFESNSEPTTWASIIRHGDATDVWGIIQKIVDCHKVKNVACFGLRLSHLQSEEVHWLHLDMGVSNVREKFEVGHAPEEWKYELRIRYLPKGFLNQFIEDKPTLNFLYQQVKNDYMLEIADQVDQEIALKLGCLEIRRSYCEMRGNALDKKSNYEVLEKDVGLRRFFPKSLLDSVKAKNLRKMIQQTFRQFANLNREESILKFFEILSPVYRFDKECFKCALGVSILICIYPDFHQVQTIQYSTNEDKDRKGMLQMKIAGAPEPLTVTAPSLTIAENMADLIDGYCRLVTGATQSFIIRPQKGKSKCLFKLANNEKQGIRSHTVSVSETDDYAEIIDEEDTYTMPSTRDYEIQRERIELGRCIGEGQFGDVHQGVYVTPENPAMAVAIKTCKNCTSDSIREKFLQEALTMRQFDHPHIVKLIGVITENPVWIIMELCTQGELRSFLQVRKYSLDLASLILYAYQLSTALAYLESKRFVHRDIAARNVLVSSTDCVKLGDFGLSRYMEDSTYYKASKGKLPIKWMAPESINFRRFTSASDVWMFGVCMWEILMHGIKPFQGVKNNDVIGRIENGERLPMPPNCPPTLYSLMTKCWAYDPSRRPRFTELKAQLNTILEEEKLQQEERIRMESRRQVTVSWDSGGSDEAPPKPSRPGYPSPRSSEGFYPSPQHMIQPNHYQVSGYPGSHGIPTLAGSIYQGQASLLDQTDSWNHRSQEISMWQPNVEDSGSLDMRGMGQVLPAHLMEERLIRQQQEMEEDQRWLEKEERFLVILFLFGFLVAITTSSFPLNTQRLFFLDHAAPPKKPPRPGAPSHLGSLASLNSPVDSYNEGVKIQPQEISPPPTANLDRSNDKVYENVTGLVKAVIEMSSKIQPAPPEEYVPMVKEVGLALRTLLATVDETILVLPASTHREIEMAQKLLNSDLAELINKMKLAQQYVMTSLQQEYKKQMLTAAHALAVDAKNLLDVIDQARLKSLGQSRPH
;
A
#
# COMPACT_ATOMS: atom_id res chain seq x y z
N MET A 1 4.94 44.59 -20.03
CA MET A 1 5.61 45.86 -19.66
C MET A 1 4.60 46.72 -18.91
N ALA A 2 5.04 47.46 -17.88
CA ALA A 2 4.24 48.31 -16.96
C ALA A 2 3.17 47.55 -16.14
N ALA A 3 3.14 47.56 -14.79
CA ALA A 3 3.23 48.63 -13.77
C ALA A 3 1.92 49.46 -13.70
N ALA A 4 1.11 49.50 -12.63
CA ALA A 4 1.27 49.56 -11.16
C ALA A 4 1.11 50.99 -10.60
N TYR A 5 0.81 51.09 -9.28
CA TYR A 5 0.42 52.26 -8.45
C TYR A 5 -1.08 52.66 -8.50
N LEU A 6 -1.75 53.13 -7.43
CA LEU A 6 -1.71 53.01 -5.95
C LEU A 6 -2.51 54.22 -5.38
N ASP A 7 -3.59 53.97 -4.62
CA ASP A 7 -4.17 54.70 -3.43
C ASP A 7 -4.21 56.27 -3.35
N PRO A 8 -4.94 56.95 -2.41
CA PRO A 8 -5.48 56.46 -1.12
C PRO A 8 -6.90 56.92 -0.63
N ASN A 9 -7.41 56.14 0.34
CA ASN A 9 -8.30 56.42 1.48
C ASN A 9 -8.92 57.82 1.73
N LEU A 10 -10.22 57.87 2.11
CA LEU A 10 -10.66 58.13 3.52
C LEU A 10 -12.20 58.20 3.72
N ASN A 11 -12.68 57.44 4.73
CA ASN A 11 -13.85 57.60 5.64
C ASN A 11 -15.01 58.58 5.35
N HIS A 12 -16.26 58.12 5.53
CA HIS A 12 -17.23 58.69 6.51
C HIS A 12 -18.46 57.77 6.73
N THR A 13 -18.97 57.69 7.96
CA THR A 13 -20.22 57.01 8.39
C THR A 13 -21.45 57.93 8.28
N PRO A 14 -22.68 57.38 8.27
CA PRO A 14 -23.57 57.64 9.43
C PRO A 14 -24.52 56.46 9.81
N SER A 15 -25.40 56.70 10.80
CA SER A 15 -26.06 55.74 11.68
C SER A 15 -27.58 55.55 11.50
N SER A 16 -28.10 54.37 11.93
CA SER A 16 -29.47 54.05 12.44
C SER A 16 -30.70 54.36 11.53
N SER A 17 -31.86 53.69 11.57
CA SER A 17 -32.43 52.50 12.27
C SER A 17 -33.53 51.93 11.33
N THR A 18 -33.95 50.67 11.33
CA THR A 18 -34.80 49.98 12.33
C THR A 18 -34.89 48.48 11.99
N LYS A 19 -35.04 47.60 12.99
CA LYS A 19 -35.44 46.19 12.79
C LYS A 19 -36.49 45.79 13.84
N THR A 20 -37.50 45.06 13.39
CA THR A 20 -38.58 44.48 14.22
C THR A 20 -38.12 43.18 14.90
N HIS A 21 -38.74 42.87 16.05
CA HIS A 21 -38.35 41.79 16.97
C HIS A 21 -39.17 40.51 16.82
N LEU A 22 -38.65 39.40 17.42
CA LEU A 22 -39.20 38.04 17.64
C LEU A 22 -38.50 36.95 16.79
N SER A 23 -38.00 35.83 17.34
CA SER A 23 -37.92 35.39 18.74
C SER A 23 -36.73 34.45 19.01
N SER A 24 -36.12 34.59 20.19
CA SER A 24 -35.42 33.54 20.98
C SER A 24 -34.50 32.54 20.25
N GLY A 25 -33.22 32.91 20.11
CA GLY A 25 -32.09 31.97 20.07
C GLY A 25 -31.11 32.32 21.20
N VAL A 26 -30.49 31.33 21.85
CA VAL A 26 -29.63 31.54 23.03
C VAL A 26 -28.41 32.40 22.67
N GLU A 27 -28.24 33.53 23.36
CA GLU A 27 -27.05 34.38 23.21
C GLU A 27 -25.81 33.65 23.75
N ARG A 28 -24.78 33.50 22.92
CA ARG A 28 -23.45 33.06 23.38
C ARG A 28 -22.78 34.19 24.15
N SER A 29 -22.34 33.89 25.37
CA SER A 29 -21.53 34.80 26.19
C SER A 29 -20.17 35.09 25.53
N PRO A 30 -19.70 36.35 25.49
CA PRO A 30 -18.35 36.67 25.02
C PRO A 30 -17.31 36.31 26.09
N GLY A 31 -16.35 35.42 25.76
CA GLY A 31 -15.18 35.19 26.63
C GLY A 31 -14.54 33.80 26.60
N THR A 32 -15.21 32.77 26.10
CA THR A 32 -14.58 31.43 25.96
C THR A 32 -13.62 31.42 24.77
N MET A 33 -12.32 31.22 25.03
CA MET A 33 -11.36 30.82 23.99
C MET A 33 -11.90 29.62 23.23
N GLU A 34 -11.74 29.60 21.90
CA GLU A 34 -12.10 28.44 21.10
C GLU A 34 -11.21 27.26 21.53
N ARG A 35 -11.81 26.25 22.17
CA ARG A 35 -11.14 25.09 22.80
C ARG A 35 -10.68 24.06 21.77
N VAL A 36 -9.99 24.55 20.74
CA VAL A 36 -9.52 23.79 19.59
C VAL A 36 -8.03 24.09 19.40
N LEU A 37 -7.22 23.04 19.33
CA LEU A 37 -5.77 23.11 19.19
C LEU A 37 -5.34 22.39 17.91
N LYS A 38 -4.59 23.06 17.03
CA LYS A 38 -4.00 22.43 15.84
C LYS A 38 -2.59 21.94 16.16
N VAL A 39 -2.38 20.63 16.20
CA VAL A 39 -1.09 20.00 16.50
C VAL A 39 -0.50 19.37 15.24
N PHE A 40 0.57 19.97 14.73
CA PHE A 40 1.34 19.43 13.59
C PHE A 40 2.09 18.16 14.00
N HIS A 41 2.24 17.20 13.09
CA HIS A 41 2.85 15.91 13.40
C HIS A 41 3.41 15.18 12.17
N TYR A 42 4.28 14.19 12.40
CA TYR A 42 4.96 13.45 11.34
C TYR A 42 4.30 12.12 10.93
N PHE A 43 3.05 11.89 11.32
CA PHE A 43 2.24 10.79 10.76
C PHE A 43 1.87 11.10 9.31
N GLU A 44 2.29 10.21 8.40
CA GLU A 44 2.26 10.43 6.94
C GLU A 44 0.85 10.30 6.34
N SER A 45 0.29 11.42 5.88
CA SER A 45 -0.96 11.51 5.11
C SER A 45 -0.71 11.66 3.60
N ASN A 46 -1.78 11.72 2.81
CA ASN A 46 -1.73 11.96 1.36
C ASN A 46 -1.63 13.46 1.00
N SER A 47 -1.95 14.34 1.95
CA SER A 47 -1.75 15.79 1.86
C SER A 47 -0.26 16.17 1.91
N GLU A 48 0.06 17.44 1.72
CA GLU A 48 1.43 17.92 1.75
C GLU A 48 2.07 17.75 3.15
N PRO A 49 3.36 17.42 3.27
CA PRO A 49 4.00 17.21 4.58
C PRO A 49 3.92 18.41 5.54
N THR A 50 3.79 19.62 5.00
CA THR A 50 3.62 20.87 5.76
C THR A 50 2.23 21.02 6.38
N THR A 51 1.22 20.27 5.92
CA THR A 51 -0.17 20.35 6.42
C THR A 51 -0.58 19.14 7.27
N TRP A 52 0.35 18.23 7.59
CA TRP A 52 0.07 17.09 8.47
C TRP A 52 -0.13 17.58 9.92
N ALA A 53 -1.38 17.64 10.33
CA ALA A 53 -1.80 18.03 11.68
C ALA A 53 -3.07 17.28 12.10
N SER A 54 -3.30 17.25 13.41
CA SER A 54 -4.58 16.89 14.01
C SER A 54 -5.20 18.15 14.61
N ILE A 55 -6.48 18.41 14.34
CA ILE A 55 -7.27 19.41 15.08
C ILE A 55 -7.85 18.70 16.30
N ILE A 56 -7.70 19.29 17.49
CA ILE A 56 -8.05 18.63 18.75
C ILE A 56 -8.92 19.54 19.60
N ARG A 57 -10.17 19.12 19.85
CA ARG A 57 -11.05 19.73 20.85
C ARG A 57 -10.65 19.24 22.23
N HIS A 58 -10.53 20.14 23.21
CA HIS A 58 -10.09 19.79 24.57
C HIS A 58 -10.96 20.43 25.67
N GLY A 59 -10.98 19.82 26.87
CA GLY A 59 -11.56 20.38 28.10
C GLY A 59 -10.62 21.36 28.81
N ASP A 60 -11.06 21.94 29.93
CA ASP A 60 -10.24 22.94 30.64
C ASP A 60 -9.14 22.27 31.49
N ALA A 61 -9.37 21.04 31.95
CA ALA A 61 -8.40 20.25 32.72
C ALA A 61 -7.49 19.36 31.87
N THR A 62 -7.67 19.30 30.55
CA THR A 62 -6.83 18.48 29.65
C THR A 62 -5.37 18.91 29.71
N ASP A 63 -4.46 17.95 29.89
CA ASP A 63 -3.01 18.17 29.92
C ASP A 63 -2.32 17.78 28.59
N VAL A 64 -1.04 18.14 28.47
CA VAL A 64 -0.21 17.82 27.29
C VAL A 64 -0.11 16.31 27.07
N TRP A 65 -0.08 15.51 28.13
CA TRP A 65 -0.13 14.05 28.03
C TRP A 65 -1.40 13.56 27.33
N GLY A 66 -2.58 14.03 27.73
CA GLY A 66 -3.88 13.68 27.13
C GLY A 66 -3.94 14.01 25.63
N ILE A 67 -3.37 15.16 25.23
CA ILE A 67 -3.23 15.54 23.82
C ILE A 67 -2.32 14.55 23.06
N ILE A 68 -1.13 14.27 23.59
CA ILE A 68 -0.17 13.34 22.96
C ILE A 68 -0.80 11.94 22.83
N GLN A 69 -1.31 11.40 23.93
CA GLN A 69 -1.93 10.08 24.03
C GLN A 69 -3.03 9.91 22.96
N LYS A 70 -3.92 10.90 22.82
CA LYS A 70 -4.99 10.85 21.83
C LYS A 70 -4.47 10.74 20.39
N ILE A 71 -3.46 11.54 20.01
CA ILE A 71 -2.90 11.52 18.66
C ILE A 71 -2.22 10.16 18.38
N VAL A 72 -1.41 9.66 19.32
CA VAL A 72 -0.62 8.44 19.08
C VAL A 72 -1.48 7.17 19.10
N ASP A 73 -2.56 7.14 19.88
CA ASP A 73 -3.53 6.03 19.91
C ASP A 73 -4.28 5.88 18.59
N CYS A 74 -4.72 6.99 17.98
CA CYS A 74 -5.31 7.00 16.63
C CYS A 74 -4.39 6.37 15.58
N HIS A 75 -3.07 6.43 15.80
CA HIS A 75 -2.05 5.87 14.91
C HIS A 75 -1.51 4.50 15.37
N LYS A 76 -2.02 3.94 16.49
CA LYS A 76 -1.64 2.63 17.04
C LYS A 76 -0.14 2.48 17.35
N VAL A 77 0.46 3.57 17.85
CA VAL A 77 1.84 3.61 18.35
C VAL A 77 2.00 2.69 19.56
N LYS A 78 3.16 2.01 19.67
CA LYS A 78 3.54 1.29 20.89
C LYS A 78 4.43 2.13 21.81
N ASN A 79 5.41 2.82 21.24
CA ASN A 79 6.44 3.56 21.99
C ASN A 79 5.97 4.97 22.41
N VAL A 80 4.83 5.06 23.08
CA VAL A 80 4.17 6.33 23.45
C VAL A 80 5.10 7.26 24.27
N ALA A 81 5.87 6.70 25.21
CA ALA A 81 6.80 7.45 26.06
C ALA A 81 7.96 8.14 25.31
N CYS A 82 8.13 7.90 24.00
CA CYS A 82 9.15 8.57 23.19
C CYS A 82 8.72 9.97 22.70
N PHE A 83 7.43 10.29 22.79
CA PHE A 83 6.84 11.51 22.24
C PHE A 83 6.80 12.66 23.26
N GLY A 84 6.98 13.89 22.75
CA GLY A 84 6.81 15.14 23.46
C GLY A 84 6.17 16.21 22.56
N LEU A 85 5.64 17.27 23.16
CA LEU A 85 4.99 18.36 22.44
C LEU A 85 5.89 19.61 22.44
N ARG A 86 6.23 20.10 21.25
CA ARG A 86 7.04 21.30 21.06
C ARG A 86 6.15 22.47 20.67
N LEU A 87 6.29 23.60 21.34
CA LEU A 87 5.77 24.89 20.94
C LEU A 87 6.90 25.70 20.29
N SER A 88 6.64 26.30 19.14
CA SER A 88 7.62 27.14 18.43
C SER A 88 6.94 28.40 17.91
N HIS A 89 7.61 29.54 18.06
CA HIS A 89 7.15 30.80 17.49
C HIS A 89 7.57 30.89 16.02
N LEU A 90 6.69 31.33 15.11
CA LEU A 90 6.97 31.32 13.67
C LEU A 90 7.88 32.45 13.20
N GLN A 91 8.01 33.53 13.98
CA GLN A 91 8.81 34.72 13.63
C GLN A 91 10.13 34.82 14.39
N SER A 92 10.42 33.92 15.33
CA SER A 92 11.67 33.89 16.11
C SER A 92 12.15 32.46 16.32
N GLU A 93 13.44 32.28 16.63
CA GLU A 93 14.02 30.97 16.93
C GLU A 93 13.65 30.43 18.34
N GLU A 94 12.63 31.01 19.00
CA GLU A 94 12.21 30.59 20.34
C GLU A 94 11.36 29.32 20.30
N VAL A 95 11.74 28.36 21.16
CA VAL A 95 11.17 27.03 21.25
C VAL A 95 10.97 26.67 22.72
N HIS A 96 9.77 26.20 23.07
CA HIS A 96 9.46 25.64 24.37
C HIS A 96 9.03 24.19 24.21
N TRP A 97 9.64 23.27 24.95
CA TRP A 97 9.11 21.92 25.10
C TRP A 97 8.11 21.91 26.25
N LEU A 98 6.88 21.47 25.94
CA LEU A 98 5.76 21.50 26.86
C LEU A 98 5.77 20.21 27.69
N HIS A 99 5.96 20.35 28.99
CA HIS A 99 5.99 19.23 29.92
C HIS A 99 4.63 18.55 30.01
N LEU A 100 4.64 17.21 30.16
CA LEU A 100 3.44 16.36 30.10
C LEU A 100 2.32 16.79 31.07
N ASP A 101 2.65 17.17 32.31
CA ASP A 101 1.67 17.55 33.34
C ASP A 101 1.25 19.04 33.25
N MET A 102 1.46 19.71 32.11
CA MET A 102 0.97 21.08 31.89
C MET A 102 -0.44 21.04 31.31
N GLY A 103 -1.40 21.68 31.99
CA GLY A 103 -2.74 21.90 31.45
C GLY A 103 -2.70 22.76 30.18
N VAL A 104 -3.35 22.32 29.10
CA VAL A 104 -3.33 22.95 27.78
C VAL A 104 -3.82 24.40 27.85
N SER A 105 -4.94 24.65 28.54
CA SER A 105 -5.48 26.01 28.72
C SER A 105 -4.46 26.94 29.39
N ASN A 106 -3.72 26.46 30.41
CA ASN A 106 -2.66 27.24 31.07
C ASN A 106 -1.47 27.53 30.14
N VAL A 107 -1.14 26.61 29.22
CA VAL A 107 -0.12 26.84 28.18
C VAL A 107 -0.57 27.96 27.25
N ARG A 108 -1.81 27.88 26.74
CA ARG A 108 -2.38 28.89 25.84
C ARG A 108 -2.44 30.26 26.52
N GLU A 109 -2.92 30.34 27.76
CA GLU A 109 -2.89 31.58 28.55
C GLU A 109 -1.47 32.14 28.77
N LYS A 110 -0.45 31.29 28.91
CA LYS A 110 0.95 31.74 29.10
C LYS A 110 1.55 32.36 27.83
N PHE A 111 1.25 31.82 26.64
CA PHE A 111 1.94 32.16 25.39
C PHE A 111 1.09 32.96 24.38
N GLU A 112 -0.23 32.74 24.32
CA GLU A 112 -1.16 33.42 23.39
C GLU A 112 -1.69 34.76 23.92
N VAL A 113 -1.44 35.12 25.19
CA VAL A 113 -1.87 36.42 25.76
C VAL A 113 -1.02 37.62 25.28
N GLY A 114 0.18 37.36 24.74
CA GLY A 114 1.09 38.40 24.21
C GLY A 114 1.27 38.41 22.70
N HIS A 115 0.77 37.40 21.99
CA HIS A 115 1.06 37.11 20.57
C HIS A 115 -0.17 36.48 19.92
N ALA A 116 -0.34 36.65 18.60
CA ALA A 116 -1.50 36.06 17.93
C ALA A 116 -1.38 34.52 17.90
N PRO A 117 -2.47 33.75 18.08
CA PRO A 117 -2.40 32.28 18.05
C PRO A 117 -1.80 31.71 16.75
N GLU A 118 -1.97 32.42 15.64
CA GLU A 118 -1.39 32.08 14.32
C GLU A 118 0.15 32.20 14.28
N GLU A 119 0.77 32.94 15.20
CA GLU A 119 2.22 33.06 15.31
C GLU A 119 2.85 31.86 16.05
N TRP A 120 2.02 31.00 16.66
CA TRP A 120 2.45 29.85 17.45
C TRP A 120 2.17 28.53 16.73
N LYS A 121 3.15 27.64 16.73
CA LYS A 121 3.05 26.29 16.16
C LYS A 121 3.24 25.23 17.25
N TYR A 122 2.19 24.46 17.50
CA TYR A 122 2.26 23.25 18.31
C TYR A 122 2.64 22.06 17.42
N GLU A 123 3.67 21.31 17.80
CA GLU A 123 4.26 20.25 16.98
C GLU A 123 4.61 19.02 17.85
N LEU A 124 3.91 17.92 17.60
CA LEU A 124 4.20 16.62 18.19
C LEU A 124 5.50 16.08 17.59
N ARG A 125 6.43 15.63 18.44
CA ARG A 125 7.75 15.14 18.02
C ARG A 125 8.21 13.96 18.87
N ILE A 126 9.03 13.08 18.31
CA ILE A 126 9.82 12.11 19.08
C ILE A 126 11.03 12.87 19.64
N ARG A 127 11.22 12.81 20.95
CA ARG A 127 12.32 13.48 21.67
C ARG A 127 13.18 12.50 22.46
N TYR A 128 12.54 11.51 23.09
CA TYR A 128 13.19 10.56 23.98
C TYR A 128 13.45 9.25 23.22
N LEU A 129 14.71 8.99 22.88
CA LEU A 129 15.09 7.81 22.08
C LEU A 129 15.58 6.66 22.98
N PRO A 130 14.94 5.49 22.99
CA PRO A 130 15.42 4.37 23.81
C PRO A 130 16.76 3.82 23.30
N LYS A 131 17.51 3.13 24.17
CA LYS A 131 18.81 2.54 23.82
C LYS A 131 18.62 1.52 22.68
N GLY A 132 19.25 1.77 21.53
CA GLY A 132 19.04 0.99 20.32
C GLY A 132 17.70 1.24 19.61
N PHE A 133 17.15 2.47 19.70
CA PHE A 133 15.83 2.87 19.20
C PHE A 133 15.44 2.33 17.82
N LEU A 134 16.35 2.28 16.85
CA LEU A 134 16.05 1.74 15.51
C LEU A 134 15.52 0.31 15.57
N ASN A 135 16.09 -0.56 16.41
CA ASN A 135 15.63 -1.95 16.55
C ASN A 135 14.24 -2.01 17.18
N GLN A 136 13.96 -1.18 18.18
CA GLN A 136 12.64 -1.12 18.84
C GLN A 136 11.57 -0.53 17.91
N PHE A 137 11.93 0.45 17.09
CA PHE A 137 11.00 1.12 16.18
C PHE A 137 10.70 0.28 14.92
N ILE A 138 11.58 -0.66 14.51
CA ILE A 138 11.23 -1.67 13.48
C ILE A 138 10.00 -2.49 13.88
N GLU A 139 9.86 -2.82 15.17
CA GLU A 139 8.68 -3.51 15.73
C GLU A 139 7.46 -2.59 15.89
N ASP A 140 7.63 -1.28 15.77
CA ASP A 140 6.62 -0.23 15.93
C ASP A 140 6.60 0.71 14.72
N LYS A 141 6.15 0.16 13.59
CA LYS A 141 6.20 0.80 12.27
C LYS A 141 5.62 2.23 12.20
N PRO A 142 4.54 2.60 12.92
CA PRO A 142 4.09 3.99 13.01
C PRO A 142 5.21 4.93 13.50
N THR A 143 5.86 4.58 14.61
CA THR A 143 6.96 5.35 15.23
C THR A 143 8.20 5.41 14.35
N LEU A 144 8.56 4.32 13.66
CA LEU A 144 9.68 4.35 12.69
C LEU A 144 9.41 5.30 11.52
N ASN A 145 8.19 5.29 10.95
CA ASN A 145 7.84 6.21 9.87
C ASN A 145 7.75 7.66 10.38
N PHE A 146 7.27 7.88 11.60
CA PHE A 146 7.22 9.19 12.25
C PHE A 146 8.64 9.76 12.43
N LEU A 147 9.55 9.01 13.06
CA LEU A 147 10.94 9.44 13.26
C LEU A 147 11.61 9.73 11.92
N TYR A 148 11.38 8.88 10.91
CA TYR A 148 11.91 9.10 9.57
C TYR A 148 11.45 10.44 8.98
N GLN A 149 10.15 10.75 9.03
CA GLN A 149 9.62 11.98 8.48
C GLN A 149 10.11 13.21 9.25
N GLN A 150 10.21 13.12 10.59
CA GLN A 150 10.78 14.15 11.46
C GLN A 150 12.23 14.44 11.08
N VAL A 151 13.11 13.43 11.12
CA VAL A 151 14.54 13.59 10.84
C VAL A 151 14.78 14.02 9.39
N LYS A 152 13.99 13.53 8.42
CA LYS A 152 14.05 14.01 7.03
C LYS A 152 13.64 15.47 6.91
N ASN A 153 12.65 15.92 7.67
CA ASN A 153 12.24 17.33 7.68
C ASN A 153 13.35 18.23 8.24
N ASP A 154 13.92 17.86 9.39
CA ASP A 154 14.98 18.64 10.03
C ASP A 154 16.24 18.68 9.14
N TYR A 155 16.63 17.54 8.55
CA TYR A 155 17.68 17.48 7.51
C TYR A 155 17.44 18.48 6.36
N MET A 156 16.23 18.51 5.80
CA MET A 156 15.86 19.38 4.67
C MET A 156 15.85 20.87 5.03
N LEU A 157 15.65 21.23 6.31
CA LEU A 157 15.62 22.60 6.79
C LEU A 157 17.00 23.11 7.23
N GLU A 158 17.79 22.27 7.90
CA GLU A 158 19.00 22.72 8.60
C GLU A 158 20.27 22.58 7.75
N ILE A 159 20.47 21.43 7.09
CA ILE A 159 21.78 21.06 6.52
C ILE A 159 21.76 20.59 5.06
N ALA A 160 20.60 20.29 4.47
CA ALA A 160 20.54 19.66 3.14
C ALA A 160 21.18 20.51 2.03
N ASP A 161 21.10 21.84 2.09
CA ASP A 161 21.76 22.72 1.12
C ASP A 161 23.30 22.78 1.30
N GLN A 162 23.82 22.34 2.45
CA GLN A 162 25.23 22.40 2.86
C GLN A 162 25.98 21.06 2.75
N VAL A 163 25.26 19.94 2.72
CA VAL A 163 25.84 18.58 2.67
C VAL A 163 26.43 18.26 1.29
N ASP A 164 27.38 17.32 1.23
CA ASP A 164 27.95 16.83 -0.03
C ASP A 164 26.86 16.39 -1.03
N GLN A 165 27.01 16.80 -2.29
CA GLN A 165 26.02 16.53 -3.35
C GLN A 165 25.74 15.03 -3.53
N GLU A 166 26.73 14.16 -3.30
CA GLU A 166 26.53 12.71 -3.36
C GLU A 166 25.63 12.18 -2.23
N ILE A 167 25.76 12.72 -1.02
CA ILE A 167 24.93 12.38 0.13
C ILE A 167 23.50 12.86 -0.13
N ALA A 168 23.33 14.12 -0.57
CA ALA A 168 22.02 14.67 -0.95
C ALA A 168 21.34 13.84 -2.06
N LEU A 169 22.10 13.38 -3.07
CA LEU A 169 21.59 12.49 -4.12
C LEU A 169 21.16 11.13 -3.57
N LYS A 170 21.94 10.52 -2.67
CA LYS A 170 21.62 9.22 -2.06
C LYS A 170 20.36 9.30 -1.20
N LEU A 171 20.29 10.28 -0.30
CA LEU A 171 19.14 10.50 0.59
C LEU A 171 17.85 10.80 -0.18
N GLY A 172 17.91 11.64 -1.23
CA GLY A 172 16.75 11.90 -2.08
C GLY A 172 16.31 10.69 -2.91
N CYS A 173 17.25 9.88 -3.42
CA CYS A 173 16.91 8.62 -4.09
C CYS A 173 16.25 7.60 -3.15
N LEU A 174 16.64 7.57 -1.87
CA LEU A 174 16.01 6.72 -0.85
C LEU A 174 14.59 7.18 -0.52
N GLU A 175 14.32 8.49 -0.41
CA GLU A 175 12.94 8.97 -0.27
C GLU A 175 12.09 8.63 -1.50
N ILE A 176 12.61 8.79 -2.72
CA ILE A 176 11.89 8.35 -3.95
C ILE A 176 11.56 6.85 -3.86
N ARG A 177 12.52 6.01 -3.43
CA ARG A 177 12.30 4.56 -3.29
C ARG A 177 11.27 4.22 -2.20
N ARG A 178 11.30 4.92 -1.07
CA ARG A 178 10.37 4.76 0.06
C ARG A 178 8.95 5.24 -0.26
N SER A 179 8.82 6.38 -0.93
CA SER A 179 7.53 6.96 -1.36
C SER A 179 6.87 6.14 -2.48
N TYR A 180 7.65 5.63 -3.43
CA TYR A 180 7.16 4.86 -4.58
C TYR A 180 7.61 3.40 -4.52
N CYS A 181 7.37 2.72 -3.40
CA CYS A 181 7.86 1.35 -3.19
C CYS A 181 7.26 0.31 -4.16
N GLU A 182 6.09 0.57 -4.74
CA GLU A 182 5.45 -0.27 -5.78
C GLU A 182 6.07 -0.07 -7.17
N MET A 183 6.77 1.05 -7.40
CA MET A 183 7.46 1.34 -8.65
C MET A 183 8.61 0.35 -8.87
N ARG A 184 8.82 -0.08 -10.12
CA ARG A 184 9.93 -0.98 -10.47
C ARG A 184 11.30 -0.30 -10.40
N GLY A 185 12.33 -1.07 -10.09
CA GLY A 185 13.69 -0.58 -9.88
C GLY A 185 14.33 0.15 -11.06
N ASN A 186 13.92 -0.19 -12.29
CA ASN A 186 14.35 0.45 -13.55
C ASN A 186 13.35 1.49 -14.09
N ALA A 187 12.26 1.78 -13.38
CA ALA A 187 11.19 2.64 -13.90
C ALA A 187 11.69 4.06 -14.22
N LEU A 188 12.67 4.59 -13.48
CA LEU A 188 13.24 5.93 -13.71
C LEU A 188 14.17 6.00 -14.93
N ASP A 189 14.58 4.88 -15.53
CA ASP A 189 15.32 4.90 -16.79
C ASP A 189 14.47 5.51 -17.92
N LYS A 190 13.15 5.29 -17.86
CA LYS A 190 12.16 5.82 -18.82
C LYS A 190 12.01 7.33 -18.68
N LYS A 191 12.08 8.04 -19.82
CA LYS A 191 12.00 9.51 -19.88
C LYS A 191 10.67 10.05 -19.32
N SER A 192 9.53 9.48 -19.72
CA SER A 192 8.21 9.91 -19.24
C SER A 192 8.07 9.76 -17.71
N ASN A 193 8.55 8.65 -17.15
CA ASN A 193 8.50 8.40 -15.70
C ASN A 193 9.35 9.40 -14.90
N TYR A 194 10.55 9.73 -15.39
CA TYR A 194 11.36 10.78 -14.77
C TYR A 194 10.71 12.16 -14.88
N GLU A 195 10.10 12.49 -16.03
CA GLU A 195 9.42 13.78 -16.22
C GLU A 195 8.21 13.96 -15.28
N VAL A 196 7.55 12.88 -14.86
CA VAL A 196 6.53 12.93 -13.79
C VAL A 196 7.13 13.31 -12.44
N LEU A 197 8.35 12.87 -12.11
CA LEU A 197 9.02 13.35 -10.89
C LEU A 197 9.48 14.81 -11.04
N GLU A 198 9.97 15.19 -12.22
CA GLU A 198 10.57 16.50 -12.49
C GLU A 198 9.55 17.65 -12.53
N LYS A 199 8.52 17.53 -13.36
CA LYS A 199 7.58 18.62 -13.69
C LYS A 199 6.32 18.62 -12.82
N ASP A 200 5.95 17.44 -12.35
CA ASP A 200 4.62 17.14 -11.84
C ASP A 200 4.63 16.91 -10.32
N VAL A 201 5.58 16.13 -9.80
CA VAL A 201 5.81 15.98 -8.36
C VAL A 201 6.69 17.11 -7.80
N GLY A 202 7.70 17.52 -8.58
CA GLY A 202 8.69 18.53 -8.22
C GLY A 202 9.85 17.94 -7.43
N LEU A 203 11.06 18.04 -7.99
CA LEU A 203 12.28 17.47 -7.38
C LEU A 203 12.64 18.06 -6.00
N ARG A 204 12.15 19.27 -5.68
CA ARG A 204 12.34 19.92 -4.36
C ARG A 204 11.73 19.15 -3.19
N ARG A 205 10.83 18.19 -3.42
CA ARG A 205 10.34 17.27 -2.38
C ARG A 205 11.40 16.25 -1.92
N PHE A 206 12.43 16.02 -2.74
CA PHE A 206 13.44 14.98 -2.56
C PHE A 206 14.86 15.51 -2.41
N PHE A 207 15.17 16.65 -3.02
CA PHE A 207 16.52 17.18 -3.16
C PHE A 207 16.61 18.66 -2.74
N PRO A 208 17.72 19.07 -2.12
CA PRO A 208 17.98 20.46 -1.71
C PRO A 208 18.08 21.39 -2.92
N LYS A 209 17.82 22.69 -2.69
CA LYS A 209 17.82 23.70 -3.74
C LYS A 209 19.21 23.88 -4.35
N SER A 210 20.26 23.84 -3.55
CA SER A 210 21.66 24.00 -4.00
C SER A 210 22.07 22.94 -5.03
N LEU A 211 21.62 21.70 -4.88
CA LEU A 211 21.84 20.61 -5.83
C LEU A 211 21.06 20.81 -7.14
N LEU A 212 19.80 21.24 -7.05
CA LEU A 212 18.93 21.43 -8.22
C LEU A 212 19.35 22.62 -9.07
N ASP A 213 19.77 23.72 -8.44
CA ASP A 213 20.16 24.95 -9.12
C ASP A 213 21.61 24.87 -9.67
N SER A 214 22.49 24.04 -9.08
CA SER A 214 23.90 23.91 -9.53
C SER A 214 24.12 22.91 -10.68
N VAL A 215 23.22 21.94 -10.89
CA VAL A 215 23.39 20.88 -11.90
C VAL A 215 22.36 21.00 -13.03
N LYS A 216 22.82 21.14 -14.28
CA LYS A 216 21.95 21.16 -15.48
C LYS A 216 21.04 19.92 -15.52
N ALA A 217 19.73 20.12 -15.71
CA ALA A 217 18.69 19.07 -15.63
C ALA A 217 19.02 17.75 -16.36
N LYS A 218 19.60 17.80 -17.57
CA LYS A 218 20.01 16.59 -18.33
C LYS A 218 21.09 15.76 -17.62
N ASN A 219 22.00 16.42 -16.89
CA ASN A 219 23.04 15.75 -16.10
C ASN A 219 22.48 15.29 -14.75
N LEU A 220 21.69 16.14 -14.08
CA LEU A 220 21.00 15.80 -12.83
C LEU A 220 20.16 14.52 -13.00
N ARG A 221 19.40 14.41 -14.09
CA ARG A 221 18.65 13.19 -14.44
C ARG A 221 19.54 11.95 -14.48
N LYS A 222 20.71 12.03 -15.14
CA LYS A 222 21.66 10.90 -15.21
C LYS A 222 22.18 10.52 -13.83
N MET A 223 22.52 11.51 -12.99
CA MET A 223 23.00 11.28 -11.63
C MET A 223 21.92 10.59 -10.78
N ILE A 224 20.68 11.09 -10.81
CA ILE A 224 19.54 10.47 -10.11
C ILE A 224 19.31 9.03 -10.61
N GLN A 225 19.30 8.80 -11.93
CA GLN A 225 19.14 7.46 -12.51
C GLN A 225 20.27 6.50 -12.07
N GLN A 226 21.52 6.95 -12.07
CA GLN A 226 22.68 6.14 -11.68
C GLN A 226 22.67 5.81 -10.18
N THR A 227 22.36 6.78 -9.32
CA THR A 227 22.29 6.59 -7.86
C THR A 227 21.08 5.73 -7.47
N PHE A 228 19.91 5.95 -8.07
CA PHE A 228 18.69 5.19 -7.75
C PHE A 228 18.84 3.68 -7.99
N ARG A 229 19.62 3.26 -9.00
CA ARG A 229 19.91 1.83 -9.26
C ARG A 229 20.52 1.09 -8.07
N GLN A 230 21.24 1.79 -7.19
CA GLN A 230 21.82 1.20 -5.97
C GLN A 230 20.74 0.82 -4.94
N PHE A 231 19.60 1.52 -4.96
CA PHE A 231 18.50 1.38 -4.00
C PHE A 231 17.24 0.75 -4.61
N ALA A 232 17.27 0.46 -5.92
CA ALA A 232 16.16 0.00 -6.75
C ALA A 232 15.34 -1.17 -6.17
N ASN A 233 15.99 -2.06 -5.42
CA ASN A 233 15.38 -3.27 -4.86
C ASN A 233 14.95 -3.14 -3.39
N LEU A 234 15.27 -2.02 -2.72
CA LEU A 234 14.95 -1.86 -1.30
C LEU A 234 13.43 -1.73 -1.08
N ASN A 235 12.95 -2.32 0.00
CA ASN A 235 11.60 -2.12 0.51
C ASN A 235 11.52 -0.80 1.33
N ARG A 236 10.32 -0.45 1.81
CA ARG A 236 10.08 0.83 2.53
C ARG A 236 10.89 0.95 3.83
N GLU A 237 11.02 -0.15 4.57
CA GLU A 237 11.71 -0.23 5.86
C GLU A 237 13.23 -0.19 5.65
N GLU A 238 13.75 -1.01 4.73
CA GLU A 238 15.16 -0.98 4.31
C GLU A 238 15.59 0.41 3.81
N SER A 239 14.73 1.10 3.07
CA SER A 239 15.00 2.46 2.59
C SER A 239 15.11 3.48 3.74
N ILE A 240 14.31 3.32 4.79
CA ILE A 240 14.36 4.14 6.01
C ILE A 240 15.65 3.87 6.79
N LEU A 241 15.98 2.60 7.01
CA LEU A 241 17.20 2.21 7.74
C LEU A 241 18.46 2.67 6.98
N LYS A 242 18.49 2.52 5.65
CA LYS A 242 19.60 2.98 4.82
C LYS A 242 19.73 4.50 4.77
N PHE A 243 18.64 5.23 4.92
CA PHE A 243 18.65 6.69 5.05
C PHE A 243 19.30 7.12 6.36
N PHE A 244 18.93 6.51 7.49
CA PHE A 244 19.58 6.77 8.78
C PHE A 244 21.07 6.40 8.79
N GLU A 245 21.45 5.28 8.18
CA GLU A 245 22.84 4.85 8.01
C GLU A 245 23.70 5.90 7.29
N ILE A 246 23.17 6.49 6.21
CA ILE A 246 23.88 7.49 5.39
C ILE A 246 23.86 8.88 6.03
N LEU A 247 22.80 9.24 6.77
CA LEU A 247 22.66 10.55 7.40
C LEU A 247 23.42 10.69 8.73
N SER A 248 23.46 9.64 9.55
CA SER A 248 24.06 9.68 10.91
C SER A 248 25.53 10.18 10.99
N PRO A 249 26.41 9.93 10.00
CA PRO A 249 27.78 10.47 10.02
C PRO A 249 27.87 11.99 9.86
N VAL A 250 26.90 12.62 9.19
CA VAL A 250 26.88 14.07 8.90
C VAL A 250 25.86 14.84 9.73
N TYR A 251 24.87 14.16 10.32
CA TYR A 251 23.83 14.77 11.15
C TYR A 251 23.49 13.88 12.34
N ARG A 252 23.66 14.41 13.55
CA ARG A 252 23.47 13.67 14.81
C ARG A 252 22.08 13.92 15.38
N PHE A 253 21.07 13.37 14.69
CA PHE A 253 19.65 13.42 15.06
C PHE A 253 19.29 12.60 16.31
N ASP A 254 20.26 11.88 16.89
CA ASP A 254 20.11 10.99 18.04
C ASP A 254 20.53 11.62 19.38
N LYS A 255 20.78 12.93 19.39
CA LYS A 255 21.14 13.71 20.59
C LYS A 255 20.74 15.19 20.45
N GLU A 256 20.51 15.84 21.59
CA GLU A 256 20.44 17.31 21.68
C GLU A 256 21.70 17.84 22.38
N CYS A 257 22.24 18.98 21.93
CA CYS A 257 23.44 19.60 22.50
C CYS A 257 23.19 21.07 22.85
N PHE A 258 23.51 21.47 24.08
CA PHE A 258 23.23 22.78 24.66
C PHE A 258 24.52 23.49 25.07
N LYS A 259 24.62 24.80 24.79
CA LYS A 259 25.72 25.64 25.26
C LYS A 259 25.39 26.13 26.68
N CYS A 260 26.04 25.58 27.68
CA CYS A 260 25.75 25.79 29.11
C CYS A 260 27.05 26.07 29.88
N ALA A 261 26.98 26.18 31.20
CA ALA A 261 28.16 26.23 32.06
C ALA A 261 28.03 25.29 33.27
N LEU A 262 29.10 24.54 33.56
CA LEU A 262 29.28 23.75 34.77
C LEU A 262 30.51 24.31 35.51
N GLY A 263 30.34 25.50 36.12
CA GLY A 263 31.45 26.34 36.58
C GLY A 263 32.22 27.06 35.46
N VAL A 264 32.41 26.39 34.31
CA VAL A 264 32.94 26.97 33.05
C VAL A 264 32.03 26.64 31.87
N SER A 265 32.05 27.48 30.82
CA SER A 265 31.21 27.32 29.62
C SER A 265 31.60 26.10 28.79
N ILE A 266 30.67 25.16 28.62
CA ILE A 266 30.86 23.85 27.97
C ILE A 266 29.65 23.56 27.05
N LEU A 267 29.87 22.82 25.96
CA LEU A 267 28.80 22.22 25.16
C LEU A 267 28.38 20.87 25.78
N ILE A 268 27.20 20.81 26.39
CA ILE A 268 26.65 19.59 27.00
C ILE A 268 25.80 18.87 25.96
N CYS A 269 26.16 17.65 25.59
CA CYS A 269 25.34 16.78 24.73
C CYS A 269 24.65 15.70 25.56
N ILE A 270 23.34 15.58 25.42
CA ILE A 270 22.50 14.66 26.19
C ILE A 270 22.22 13.39 25.37
N TYR A 271 22.42 12.22 26.01
CA TYR A 271 22.34 10.87 25.44
C TYR A 271 21.40 9.98 26.27
N PRO A 272 20.90 8.85 25.75
CA PRO A 272 19.88 8.02 26.41
C PRO A 272 20.42 7.12 27.54
N ASP A 273 21.09 7.68 28.55
CA ASP A 273 21.61 6.96 29.72
C ASP A 273 21.51 7.82 31.00
N PHE A 274 20.42 7.64 31.76
CA PHE A 274 20.08 8.48 32.94
C PHE A 274 19.63 7.69 34.18
N HIS A 275 20.01 6.42 34.31
CA HIS A 275 19.61 5.56 35.43
C HIS A 275 19.94 6.10 36.84
N GLN A 276 20.86 7.06 36.95
CA GLN A 276 21.38 7.58 38.22
C GLN A 276 20.70 8.87 38.70
N VAL A 277 19.83 9.51 37.91
CA VAL A 277 19.16 10.76 38.32
C VAL A 277 18.04 10.44 39.31
N GLN A 278 18.08 11.07 40.48
CA GLN A 278 17.07 10.91 41.52
C GLN A 278 15.99 12.00 41.45
N THR A 279 16.40 13.26 41.26
CA THR A 279 15.50 14.42 41.29
C THR A 279 16.06 15.55 40.45
N ILE A 280 15.19 16.30 39.76
CA ILE A 280 15.51 17.43 38.90
C ILE A 280 14.86 18.70 39.48
N GLN A 281 15.55 19.82 39.46
CA GLN A 281 15.01 21.12 39.85
C GLN A 281 15.55 22.20 38.92
N TYR A 282 14.73 23.18 38.54
CA TYR A 282 15.20 24.36 37.80
C TYR A 282 14.70 25.65 38.43
N SER A 283 15.45 26.74 38.24
CA SER A 283 15.15 28.06 38.77
C SER A 283 15.77 29.17 37.90
N THR A 284 15.31 30.40 38.10
CA THR A 284 16.03 31.60 37.64
C THR A 284 17.17 31.90 38.62
N ASN A 285 18.37 32.17 38.12
CA ASN A 285 19.42 32.74 38.97
C ASN A 285 18.97 34.13 39.47
N GLU A 286 19.17 34.41 40.77
CA GLU A 286 18.79 35.69 41.40
C GLU A 286 19.77 36.82 41.07
N ASP A 287 20.97 36.48 40.59
CA ASP A 287 21.91 37.44 40.00
C ASP A 287 21.43 37.99 38.64
N LYS A 288 21.83 39.23 38.33
CA LYS A 288 21.24 40.18 37.37
C LYS A 288 21.06 39.74 35.90
N ASP A 289 21.48 38.54 35.52
CA ASP A 289 21.62 38.10 34.12
C ASP A 289 20.44 37.28 33.55
N ARG A 290 19.37 36.99 34.34
CA ARG A 290 18.22 36.15 33.94
C ARG A 290 18.58 34.74 33.41
N LYS A 291 19.76 34.24 33.75
CA LYS A 291 20.22 32.88 33.40
C LYS A 291 19.37 31.82 34.09
N GLY A 292 19.16 30.69 33.41
CA GLY A 292 18.51 29.52 34.00
C GLY A 292 19.51 28.69 34.80
N MET A 293 19.08 28.10 35.91
CA MET A 293 19.86 27.14 36.68
C MET A 293 19.09 25.83 36.74
N LEU A 294 19.79 24.72 36.46
CA LEU A 294 19.28 23.35 36.50
C LEU A 294 20.13 22.58 37.52
N GLN A 295 19.49 21.95 38.51
CA GLN A 295 20.13 21.16 39.55
C GLN A 295 19.60 19.73 39.50
N MET A 296 20.52 18.76 39.51
CA MET A 296 20.19 17.34 39.45
C MET A 296 20.85 16.59 40.59
N LYS A 297 20.06 15.87 41.38
CA LYS A 297 20.60 14.96 42.40
C LYS A 297 20.93 13.62 41.74
N ILE A 298 22.20 13.22 41.81
CA ILE A 298 22.69 11.96 41.25
C ILE A 298 22.88 10.94 42.38
N ALA A 299 22.47 9.69 42.15
CA ALA A 299 22.67 8.60 43.09
C ALA A 299 24.17 8.37 43.36
N GLY A 300 24.56 8.44 44.63
CA GLY A 300 25.97 8.31 45.06
C GLY A 300 26.78 9.61 45.04
N ALA A 301 26.26 10.72 44.49
CA ALA A 301 26.93 12.02 44.55
C ALA A 301 26.54 12.79 45.84
N PRO A 302 27.51 13.40 46.57
CA PRO A 302 27.22 14.17 47.78
C PRO A 302 26.62 15.55 47.47
N GLU A 303 26.94 16.14 46.31
CA GLU A 303 26.45 17.45 45.87
C GLU A 303 25.62 17.31 44.57
N PRO A 304 24.57 18.15 44.38
CA PRO A 304 23.77 18.13 43.17
C PRO A 304 24.52 18.76 41.99
N LEU A 305 24.50 18.10 40.83
CA LEU A 305 25.10 18.60 39.60
C LEU A 305 24.35 19.86 39.14
N THR A 306 25.03 21.01 39.15
CA THR A 306 24.43 22.32 38.86
C THR A 306 24.89 22.86 37.51
N VAL A 307 23.98 22.90 36.54
CA VAL A 307 24.18 23.40 35.18
C VAL A 307 23.53 24.78 35.04
N THR A 308 24.30 25.78 34.59
CA THR A 308 23.78 27.11 34.26
C THR A 308 23.49 27.20 32.76
N ALA A 309 22.26 27.52 32.39
CA ALA A 309 21.80 27.72 31.02
C ALA A 309 21.74 29.23 30.65
N PRO A 310 21.87 29.59 29.36
CA PRO A 310 21.83 31.00 28.94
C PRO A 310 20.51 31.71 29.24
N SER A 311 19.40 30.97 29.34
CA SER A 311 18.07 31.47 29.68
C SER A 311 17.29 30.44 30.50
N LEU A 312 16.21 30.89 31.17
CA LEU A 312 15.26 29.99 31.83
C LEU A 312 14.65 29.00 30.82
N THR A 313 14.26 29.45 29.62
CA THR A 313 13.70 28.60 28.56
C THR A 313 14.61 27.42 28.23
N ILE A 314 15.93 27.62 28.16
CA ILE A 314 16.88 26.52 27.90
C ILE A 314 16.95 25.57 29.11
N ALA A 315 16.91 26.07 30.35
CA ALA A 315 16.86 25.22 31.53
C ALA A 315 15.56 24.39 31.62
N GLU A 316 14.40 24.98 31.28
CA GLU A 316 13.12 24.27 31.17
C GLU A 316 13.19 23.18 30.09
N ASN A 317 13.69 23.50 28.89
CA ASN A 317 13.84 22.55 27.78
C ASN A 317 14.81 21.40 28.11
N MET A 318 15.87 21.65 28.89
CA MET A 318 16.79 20.62 29.37
C MET A 318 16.18 19.76 30.49
N ALA A 319 15.42 20.37 31.41
CA ALA A 319 14.72 19.64 32.47
C ALA A 319 13.73 18.63 31.88
N ASP A 320 12.91 19.04 30.91
CA ASP A 320 11.98 18.16 30.19
C ASP A 320 12.72 17.01 29.47
N LEU A 321 13.83 17.30 28.80
CA LEU A 321 14.63 16.29 28.10
C LEU A 321 15.12 15.18 29.05
N ILE A 322 15.71 15.57 30.17
CA ILE A 322 16.29 14.65 31.15
C ILE A 322 15.20 13.90 31.90
N ASP A 323 14.11 14.57 32.28
CA ASP A 323 12.95 13.98 32.96
C ASP A 323 12.26 12.92 32.08
N GLY A 324 12.08 13.20 30.78
CA GLY A 324 11.52 12.22 29.85
C GLY A 324 12.45 11.02 29.59
N TYR A 325 13.78 11.22 29.58
CA TYR A 325 14.70 10.09 29.60
C TYR A 325 14.63 9.29 30.90
N CYS A 326 14.51 9.94 32.06
CA CYS A 326 14.35 9.24 33.35
C CYS A 326 13.07 8.39 33.36
N ARG A 327 11.93 8.94 32.91
CA ARG A 327 10.67 8.19 32.71
C ARG A 327 10.85 7.00 31.77
N LEU A 328 11.38 7.23 30.57
CA LEU A 328 11.55 6.20 29.54
C LEU A 328 12.44 5.04 30.02
N VAL A 329 13.52 5.35 30.73
CA VAL A 329 14.53 4.39 31.18
C VAL A 329 14.10 3.61 32.43
N THR A 330 13.29 4.23 33.30
CA THR A 330 12.78 3.57 34.53
C THR A 330 11.41 2.93 34.36
N GLY A 331 10.68 3.24 33.27
CA GLY A 331 9.28 2.87 33.08
C GLY A 331 8.30 3.68 33.96
N ALA A 332 8.76 4.77 34.57
CA ALA A 332 7.94 5.63 35.42
C ALA A 332 7.03 6.56 34.61
N THR A 333 5.79 6.73 35.06
CA THR A 333 4.84 7.71 34.50
C THR A 333 4.91 9.09 35.17
N GLN A 334 5.46 9.17 36.39
CA GLN A 334 5.58 10.41 37.15
C GLN A 334 6.84 11.19 36.77
N SER A 335 6.78 12.53 36.90
CA SER A 335 7.95 13.40 36.72
C SER A 335 8.92 13.34 37.90
N PHE A 336 10.21 13.39 37.59
CA PHE A 336 11.33 13.53 38.52
C PHE A 336 11.60 15.02 38.87
N ILE A 337 10.86 15.96 38.28
CA ILE A 337 11.00 17.40 38.53
C ILE A 337 10.28 17.80 39.82
N ILE A 338 11.05 18.26 40.81
CA ILE A 338 10.50 18.80 42.06
C ILE A 338 9.94 20.21 41.82
N ARG A 339 8.63 20.36 42.01
CA ARG A 339 7.96 21.68 42.07
C ARG A 339 8.00 22.21 43.52
N PRO A 340 8.37 23.48 43.76
CA PRO A 340 8.46 24.02 45.12
C PRO A 340 7.09 24.08 45.80
N GLN A 341 7.00 23.63 47.06
CA GLN A 341 5.80 23.79 47.87
C GLN A 341 5.47 25.27 48.10
N LYS A 342 4.17 25.62 48.15
CA LYS A 342 3.67 26.98 48.32
C LYS A 342 4.28 27.69 49.53
N GLY A 343 5.24 28.59 49.27
CA GLY A 343 5.80 29.46 50.30
C GLY A 343 7.10 30.12 49.89
N LYS A 344 7.01 31.27 49.20
CA LYS A 344 8.13 32.13 48.73
C LYS A 344 8.91 31.58 47.52
N SER A 345 8.42 31.93 46.33
CA SER A 345 9.14 32.27 45.08
C SER A 345 8.23 32.01 43.87
N LYS A 346 8.37 32.83 42.82
CA LYS A 346 7.42 32.91 41.69
C LYS A 346 7.58 31.74 40.70
N CYS A 347 7.03 30.58 41.03
CA CYS A 347 6.78 29.51 40.05
C CYS A 347 5.31 29.59 39.58
N LEU A 348 5.09 29.68 38.27
CA LEU A 348 3.87 30.25 37.68
C LEU A 348 2.81 29.19 37.29
N PHE A 349 2.65 28.14 38.09
CA PHE A 349 1.74 27.02 37.80
C PHE A 349 0.71 26.80 38.92
N LYS A 350 -0.58 26.92 38.58
CA LYS A 350 -1.69 26.36 39.36
C LYS A 350 -2.06 25.00 38.77
N LEU A 351 -2.13 23.98 39.60
CA LEU A 351 -2.80 22.71 39.26
C LEU A 351 -4.33 22.90 39.35
N ALA A 352 -5.08 22.13 38.56
CA ALA A 352 -6.51 21.98 38.75
C ALA A 352 -6.79 21.34 40.12
N ASN A 353 -7.69 21.93 40.90
CA ASN A 353 -7.91 21.56 42.30
C ASN A 353 -9.02 20.49 42.39
N ASN A 354 -8.66 19.23 42.58
CA ASN A 354 -9.63 18.14 42.82
C ASN A 354 -10.11 18.16 44.29
N GLU A 355 -11.06 19.04 44.62
CA GLU A 355 -11.79 18.97 45.89
C GLU A 355 -12.99 18.01 45.80
N LYS A 356 -12.98 16.98 46.66
CA LYS A 356 -14.08 16.02 46.75
C LYS A 356 -15.31 16.66 47.42
N GLN A 357 -16.41 16.83 46.70
CA GLN A 357 -17.71 17.12 47.30
C GLN A 357 -18.85 16.22 46.79
N GLY A 358 -19.55 15.60 47.74
CA GLY A 358 -21.02 15.51 47.77
C GLY A 358 -21.73 14.68 46.68
N ILE A 359 -22.01 13.42 46.99
CA ILE A 359 -22.99 12.60 46.25
C ILE A 359 -24.39 13.24 46.28
N ARG A 360 -24.96 13.55 45.12
CA ARG A 360 -26.41 13.47 44.86
C ARG A 360 -26.68 12.93 43.46
N SER A 361 -27.62 11.99 43.38
CA SER A 361 -27.96 11.27 42.15
C SER A 361 -29.07 11.98 41.37
N HIS A 362 -28.85 12.25 40.08
CA HIS A 362 -29.89 12.39 39.07
C HIS A 362 -29.40 11.81 37.74
N THR A 363 -30.28 11.07 37.06
CA THR A 363 -29.99 10.31 35.85
C THR A 363 -30.18 11.15 34.58
N VAL A 364 -29.08 11.55 33.93
CA VAL A 364 -29.05 12.12 32.56
C VAL A 364 -27.83 11.55 31.81
N SER A 365 -27.83 11.69 30.48
CA SER A 365 -26.93 11.09 29.47
C SER A 365 -25.42 11.09 29.73
N VAL A 366 -24.74 10.13 29.08
CA VAL A 366 -23.27 9.95 29.03
C VAL A 366 -22.56 11.15 28.41
N SER A 367 -21.35 11.44 28.91
CA SER A 367 -20.31 12.36 28.39
C SER A 367 -20.35 13.83 28.84
N GLU A 368 -19.67 14.12 29.96
CA GLU A 368 -18.95 15.39 30.18
C GLU A 368 -17.93 15.20 31.34
N THR A 369 -16.64 15.05 31.01
CA THR A 369 -15.52 15.14 31.98
C THR A 369 -14.56 16.24 31.54
N ASP A 370 -13.98 16.97 32.48
CA ASP A 370 -13.24 18.22 32.21
C ASP A 370 -11.86 18.00 31.56
N ASP A 371 -11.41 16.75 31.50
CA ASP A 371 -10.15 16.27 30.90
C ASP A 371 -10.31 15.80 29.44
N TYR A 372 -11.52 15.88 28.87
CA TYR A 372 -11.87 15.37 27.55
C TYR A 372 -10.98 15.85 26.40
N ALA A 373 -10.59 14.94 25.49
CA ALA A 373 -9.89 15.27 24.24
C ALA A 373 -10.42 14.46 23.04
N GLU A 374 -10.71 15.15 21.94
CA GLU A 374 -11.28 14.60 20.69
C GLU A 374 -10.56 15.16 19.46
N ILE A 375 -10.22 14.30 18.50
CA ILE A 375 -9.66 14.73 17.21
C ILE A 375 -10.81 15.01 16.24
N ILE A 376 -10.78 16.18 15.61
CA ILE A 376 -11.66 16.59 14.52
C ILE A 376 -10.95 16.30 13.20
N ASP A 377 -11.61 15.58 12.28
CA ASP A 377 -11.08 15.31 10.94
C ASP A 377 -11.21 16.58 10.06
N GLU A 378 -10.12 17.12 9.50
CA GLU A 378 -10.15 18.35 8.69
C GLU A 378 -10.97 18.26 7.37
N GLU A 379 -11.43 17.06 6.98
CA GLU A 379 -12.35 16.90 5.84
C GLU A 379 -13.75 17.50 6.10
N ASP A 380 -14.14 17.70 7.36
CA ASP A 380 -15.47 18.17 7.81
C ASP A 380 -15.76 19.67 7.48
N THR A 381 -14.93 20.33 6.66
CA THR A 381 -15.13 21.75 6.27
C THR A 381 -16.19 21.91 5.16
N TYR A 382 -16.69 20.82 4.56
CA TYR A 382 -17.83 20.86 3.64
C TYR A 382 -19.14 21.05 4.41
N THR A 383 -19.38 22.29 4.83
CA THR A 383 -20.72 22.71 5.30
C THR A 383 -21.72 22.49 4.18
N MET A 384 -22.48 21.39 4.27
CA MET A 384 -23.45 20.94 3.26
C MET A 384 -24.31 22.11 2.76
N PRO A 385 -24.20 22.54 1.49
CA PRO A 385 -25.13 23.51 0.91
C PRO A 385 -26.54 22.89 0.99
N SER A 386 -27.46 23.57 1.68
CA SER A 386 -28.70 22.99 2.22
C SER A 386 -29.34 21.98 1.26
N THR A 387 -29.46 20.72 1.70
CA THR A 387 -29.94 19.59 0.88
C THR A 387 -31.39 19.69 0.44
N ARG A 388 -32.11 20.74 0.85
CA ARG A 388 -33.54 21.00 0.65
C ARG A 388 -34.06 20.74 -0.78
N ASP A 389 -33.25 20.95 -1.82
CA ASP A 389 -33.66 20.74 -3.22
C ASP A 389 -33.61 19.25 -3.66
N TYR A 390 -32.90 18.39 -2.91
CA TYR A 390 -32.66 16.97 -3.23
C TYR A 390 -32.99 16.02 -2.07
N GLU A 391 -33.43 16.55 -0.92
CA GLU A 391 -33.85 15.75 0.23
C GLU A 391 -35.15 15.01 -0.06
N ILE A 392 -35.16 13.70 0.13
CA ILE A 392 -36.33 12.84 -0.06
C ILE A 392 -36.85 12.39 1.32
N GLN A 393 -38.18 12.39 1.48
CA GLN A 393 -38.85 11.79 2.63
C GLN A 393 -38.78 10.26 2.51
N ARG A 394 -38.29 9.56 3.55
CA ARG A 394 -38.07 8.11 3.52
C ARG A 394 -39.36 7.34 3.23
N GLU A 395 -40.50 7.85 3.68
CA GLU A 395 -41.84 7.28 3.49
C GLU A 395 -42.27 7.23 2.02
N ARG A 396 -41.62 8.01 1.15
CA ARG A 396 -41.84 8.01 -0.31
C ARG A 396 -41.06 6.92 -1.05
N ILE A 397 -40.24 6.13 -0.35
CA ILE A 397 -39.37 5.11 -0.93
C ILE A 397 -39.81 3.72 -0.45
N GLU A 398 -40.31 2.91 -1.37
CA GLU A 398 -40.49 1.47 -1.16
C GLU A 398 -39.16 0.76 -1.44
N LEU A 399 -38.49 0.28 -0.38
CA LEU A 399 -37.24 -0.47 -0.48
C LEU A 399 -37.52 -1.92 -0.92
N GLY A 400 -36.99 -2.32 -2.07
CA GLY A 400 -37.08 -3.68 -2.60
C GLY A 400 -35.85 -4.53 -2.29
N ARG A 401 -35.65 -5.60 -3.08
CA ARG A 401 -34.51 -6.52 -2.94
C ARG A 401 -33.14 -5.84 -3.18
N CYS A 402 -32.11 -6.37 -2.55
CA CYS A 402 -30.72 -6.07 -2.91
C CYS A 402 -30.44 -6.50 -4.36
N ILE A 403 -29.71 -5.67 -5.10
CA ILE A 403 -29.29 -5.87 -6.50
C ILE A 403 -27.77 -5.74 -6.69
N GLY A 404 -27.01 -5.33 -5.66
CA GLY A 404 -25.55 -5.31 -5.68
C GLY A 404 -24.94 -4.98 -4.33
N GLU A 405 -23.77 -5.53 -4.04
CA GLU A 405 -23.04 -5.29 -2.77
C GLU A 405 -21.82 -4.39 -3.04
N GLY A 406 -21.74 -3.26 -2.34
CA GLY A 406 -20.65 -2.29 -2.46
C GLY A 406 -19.82 -2.15 -1.18
N GLN A 407 -18.60 -1.59 -1.30
CA GLN A 407 -17.69 -1.43 -0.17
C GLN A 407 -18.27 -0.57 0.97
N PHE A 408 -19.08 0.45 0.64
CA PHE A 408 -19.67 1.38 1.60
C PHE A 408 -21.12 1.01 1.99
N GLY A 409 -21.73 0.04 1.31
CA GLY A 409 -23.18 -0.11 1.34
C GLY A 409 -23.74 -1.05 0.27
N ASP A 410 -24.95 -1.54 0.50
CA ASP A 410 -25.69 -2.33 -0.50
C ASP A 410 -26.52 -1.44 -1.41
N VAL A 411 -26.68 -1.86 -2.66
CA VAL A 411 -27.56 -1.24 -3.65
C VAL A 411 -28.82 -2.09 -3.75
N HIS A 412 -29.97 -1.48 -3.51
CA HIS A 412 -31.29 -2.11 -3.62
C HIS A 412 -32.04 -1.52 -4.82
N GLN A 413 -32.94 -2.30 -5.43
CA GLN A 413 -34.00 -1.72 -6.26
C GLN A 413 -35.11 -1.18 -5.35
N GLY A 414 -35.88 -0.19 -5.81
CA GLY A 414 -37.06 0.28 -5.11
C GLY A 414 -37.97 1.13 -5.98
N VAL A 415 -38.99 1.71 -5.36
CA VAL A 415 -39.96 2.60 -6.01
C VAL A 415 -40.01 3.92 -5.27
N TYR A 416 -39.87 5.02 -5.99
CA TYR A 416 -40.06 6.38 -5.48
C TYR A 416 -41.46 6.89 -5.88
N VAL A 417 -42.25 7.26 -4.88
CA VAL A 417 -43.64 7.72 -5.03
C VAL A 417 -43.71 9.21 -4.73
N THR A 418 -44.14 10.01 -5.70
CA THR A 418 -44.44 11.44 -5.51
C THR A 418 -45.93 11.70 -5.69
N PRO A 419 -46.55 12.65 -4.97
CA PRO A 419 -47.92 13.05 -5.24
C PRO A 419 -48.13 13.60 -6.66
N GLU A 420 -47.10 14.19 -7.27
CA GLU A 420 -47.19 14.92 -8.54
C GLU A 420 -46.83 14.10 -9.79
N ASN A 421 -46.06 13.01 -9.64
CA ASN A 421 -45.63 12.15 -10.75
C ASN A 421 -45.88 10.66 -10.45
N PRO A 422 -46.11 9.81 -11.49
CA PRO A 422 -46.27 8.37 -11.30
C PRO A 422 -45.06 7.73 -10.63
N ALA A 423 -45.32 6.61 -9.95
CA ALA A 423 -44.33 5.81 -9.26
C ALA A 423 -43.12 5.46 -10.16
N MET A 424 -41.91 5.80 -9.69
CA MET A 424 -40.67 5.73 -10.45
C MET A 424 -39.77 4.61 -9.93
N ALA A 425 -39.26 3.75 -10.81
CA ALA A 425 -38.30 2.72 -10.41
C ALA A 425 -36.91 3.34 -10.14
N VAL A 426 -36.34 3.05 -8.97
CA VAL A 426 -35.09 3.68 -8.48
C VAL A 426 -34.09 2.64 -7.96
N ALA A 427 -32.81 3.03 -7.96
CA ALA A 427 -31.74 2.32 -7.28
C ALA A 427 -31.36 3.07 -5.99
N ILE A 428 -31.19 2.34 -4.89
CA ILE A 428 -31.06 2.88 -3.52
C ILE A 428 -29.75 2.35 -2.93
N LYS A 429 -28.72 3.20 -2.83
CA LYS A 429 -27.45 2.86 -2.16
C LYS A 429 -27.61 3.12 -0.66
N THR A 430 -27.44 2.11 0.19
CA THR A 430 -27.69 2.17 1.64
C THR A 430 -26.40 2.07 2.45
N CYS A 431 -26.14 3.01 3.36
CA CYS A 431 -24.95 2.97 4.22
C CYS A 431 -25.05 1.87 5.29
N LYS A 432 -24.12 0.90 5.30
CA LYS A 432 -24.11 -0.19 6.31
C LYS A 432 -23.66 0.26 7.70
N ASN A 433 -22.60 1.08 7.76
CA ASN A 433 -21.90 1.45 9.00
C ASN A 433 -21.78 2.97 9.15
N CYS A 434 -22.90 3.71 9.16
CA CYS A 434 -22.91 5.15 9.40
C CYS A 434 -22.81 5.49 10.91
N THR A 435 -21.78 4.96 11.58
CA THR A 435 -21.53 5.12 13.03
C THR A 435 -20.64 6.33 13.37
N SER A 436 -19.97 6.93 12.38
CA SER A 436 -19.25 8.21 12.53
C SER A 436 -19.66 9.18 11.43
N ASP A 437 -19.65 10.46 11.76
CA ASP A 437 -20.02 11.53 10.83
C ASP A 437 -19.09 11.56 9.60
N SER A 438 -17.79 11.28 9.77
CA SER A 438 -16.82 11.21 8.66
C SER A 438 -17.04 10.07 7.67
N ILE A 439 -17.70 8.96 8.07
CA ILE A 439 -18.15 7.92 7.11
C ILE A 439 -19.41 8.38 6.37
N ARG A 440 -20.35 9.04 7.08
CA ARG A 440 -21.57 9.60 6.49
C ARG A 440 -21.26 10.65 5.44
N GLU A 441 -20.31 11.55 5.71
CA GLU A 441 -19.90 12.60 4.79
C GLU A 441 -19.18 12.02 3.55
N LYS A 442 -18.26 11.08 3.74
CA LYS A 442 -17.61 10.35 2.62
C LYS A 442 -18.61 9.60 1.74
N PHE A 443 -19.72 9.12 2.31
CA PHE A 443 -20.82 8.52 1.55
C PHE A 443 -21.62 9.57 0.77
N LEU A 444 -22.03 10.66 1.43
CA LEU A 444 -22.76 11.78 0.81
C LEU A 444 -21.94 12.52 -0.27
N GLN A 445 -20.62 12.53 -0.18
CA GLN A 445 -19.72 13.12 -1.18
C GLN A 445 -19.91 12.53 -2.59
N GLU A 446 -20.33 11.27 -2.70
CA GLU A 446 -20.69 10.65 -3.98
C GLU A 446 -21.92 11.33 -4.59
N ALA A 447 -22.96 11.55 -3.78
CA ALA A 447 -24.17 12.27 -4.22
C ALA A 447 -23.88 13.74 -4.55
N LEU A 448 -23.07 14.45 -3.75
CA LEU A 448 -22.63 15.82 -4.05
C LEU A 448 -21.85 15.92 -5.37
N THR A 449 -21.11 14.88 -5.72
CA THR A 449 -20.39 14.77 -7.00
C THR A 449 -21.38 14.53 -8.14
N MET A 450 -22.28 13.55 -7.99
CA MET A 450 -23.31 13.23 -8.99
C MET A 450 -24.30 14.37 -9.25
N ARG A 451 -24.64 15.19 -8.25
CA ARG A 451 -25.52 16.38 -8.38
C ARG A 451 -25.05 17.35 -9.48
N GLN A 452 -23.76 17.38 -9.79
CA GLN A 452 -23.17 18.32 -10.76
C GLN A 452 -23.26 17.82 -12.21
N PHE A 453 -23.73 16.59 -12.44
CA PHE A 453 -23.76 15.95 -13.75
C PHE A 453 -25.18 15.81 -14.28
N ASP A 454 -25.36 16.26 -15.52
CA ASP A 454 -26.56 16.03 -16.33
C ASP A 454 -26.10 15.64 -17.74
N HIS A 455 -26.22 14.35 -18.07
CA HIS A 455 -25.76 13.78 -19.32
C HIS A 455 -26.48 12.44 -19.60
N PRO A 456 -26.96 12.14 -20.83
CA PRO A 456 -27.77 10.94 -21.12
C PRO A 456 -27.13 9.60 -20.75
N HIS A 457 -25.79 9.53 -20.79
CA HIS A 457 -25.00 8.33 -20.50
C HIS A 457 -24.25 8.39 -19.16
N ILE A 458 -24.73 9.19 -18.21
CA ILE A 458 -24.31 9.17 -16.79
C ILE A 458 -25.53 8.81 -15.95
N VAL A 459 -25.34 7.96 -14.92
CA VAL A 459 -26.42 7.60 -13.98
C VAL A 459 -26.86 8.83 -13.20
N LYS A 460 -28.13 9.21 -13.35
CA LYS A 460 -28.73 10.39 -12.73
C LYS A 460 -28.99 10.18 -11.23
N LEU A 461 -28.58 11.15 -10.43
CA LEU A 461 -29.03 11.32 -9.04
C LEU A 461 -30.49 11.82 -9.03
N ILE A 462 -31.35 11.15 -8.26
CA ILE A 462 -32.74 11.56 -8.02
C ILE A 462 -32.83 12.35 -6.71
N GLY A 463 -32.14 11.91 -5.66
CA GLY A 463 -32.07 12.61 -4.38
C GLY A 463 -31.32 11.84 -3.30
N VAL A 464 -31.38 12.35 -2.08
CA VAL A 464 -30.72 11.78 -0.90
C VAL A 464 -31.67 11.74 0.29
N ILE A 465 -31.46 10.77 1.19
CA ILE A 465 -32.06 10.73 2.52
C ILE A 465 -30.90 10.85 3.50
N THR A 466 -30.77 12.00 4.15
CA THR A 466 -29.66 12.31 5.08
C THR A 466 -29.87 11.75 6.49
N GLU A 467 -31.08 11.33 6.82
CA GLU A 467 -31.38 10.62 8.07
C GLU A 467 -30.71 9.24 8.10
N ASN A 468 -30.13 8.86 9.24
CA ASN A 468 -29.54 7.53 9.40
C ASN A 468 -30.61 6.41 9.31
N PRO A 469 -30.32 5.27 8.65
CA PRO A 469 -29.16 5.03 7.77
C PRO A 469 -29.29 5.79 6.45
N VAL A 470 -28.25 6.54 6.07
CA VAL A 470 -28.25 7.43 4.89
C VAL A 470 -28.42 6.64 3.59
N TRP A 471 -29.32 7.11 2.72
CA TRP A 471 -29.58 6.51 1.39
C TRP A 471 -29.31 7.51 0.27
N ILE A 472 -28.75 7.03 -0.85
CA ILE A 472 -28.61 7.79 -2.11
C ILE A 472 -29.54 7.17 -3.14
N ILE A 473 -30.44 7.98 -3.72
CA ILE A 473 -31.47 7.55 -4.67
C ILE A 473 -31.04 7.94 -6.08
N MET A 474 -30.94 6.95 -6.96
CA MET A 474 -30.44 7.06 -8.34
C MET A 474 -31.45 6.44 -9.31
N GLU A 475 -31.35 6.75 -10.60
CA GLU A 475 -32.14 6.05 -11.61
C GLU A 475 -31.81 4.55 -11.68
N LEU A 476 -32.83 3.70 -11.90
CA LEU A 476 -32.63 2.26 -12.03
C LEU A 476 -32.30 1.86 -13.47
N CYS A 477 -31.06 1.46 -13.72
CA CYS A 477 -30.67 0.80 -14.95
C CYS A 477 -31.13 -0.68 -14.93
N THR A 478 -32.29 -0.96 -15.55
CA THR A 478 -33.04 -2.22 -15.38
C THR A 478 -32.33 -3.48 -15.89
N GLN A 479 -31.35 -3.34 -16.78
CA GLN A 479 -30.59 -4.47 -17.33
C GLN A 479 -29.28 -4.76 -16.55
N GLY A 480 -28.98 -3.99 -15.50
CA GLY A 480 -27.91 -4.27 -14.54
C GLY A 480 -26.50 -3.94 -15.03
N GLU A 481 -25.49 -4.60 -14.44
CA GLU A 481 -24.06 -4.45 -14.76
C GLU A 481 -23.75 -4.88 -16.21
N LEU A 482 -23.09 -4.00 -16.98
CA LEU A 482 -22.73 -4.27 -18.38
C LEU A 482 -21.88 -5.53 -18.53
N ARG A 483 -20.92 -5.77 -17.63
CA ARG A 483 -20.06 -6.96 -17.69
C ARG A 483 -20.85 -8.27 -17.58
N SER A 484 -21.83 -8.34 -16.68
CA SER A 484 -22.71 -9.51 -16.54
C SER A 484 -23.68 -9.63 -17.73
N PHE A 485 -24.24 -8.50 -18.19
CA PHE A 485 -25.09 -8.45 -19.40
C PHE A 485 -24.37 -8.98 -20.65
N LEU A 486 -23.13 -8.53 -20.91
CA LEU A 486 -22.31 -8.96 -22.04
C LEU A 486 -22.03 -10.47 -22.05
N GLN A 487 -21.77 -11.05 -20.88
CA GLN A 487 -21.50 -12.50 -20.75
C GLN A 487 -22.74 -13.33 -21.04
N VAL A 488 -23.90 -12.95 -20.49
CA VAL A 488 -25.18 -13.64 -20.72
C VAL A 488 -25.64 -13.49 -22.16
N ARG A 489 -25.47 -12.31 -22.77
CA ARG A 489 -25.95 -11.98 -24.12
C ARG A 489 -24.90 -12.15 -25.22
N LYS A 490 -23.80 -12.87 -24.96
CA LYS A 490 -22.65 -13.02 -25.87
C LYS A 490 -23.02 -13.36 -27.32
N TYR A 491 -24.00 -14.23 -27.53
CA TYR A 491 -24.43 -14.71 -28.86
C TYR A 491 -25.58 -13.90 -29.48
N SER A 492 -26.13 -12.93 -28.75
CA SER A 492 -27.26 -12.07 -29.19
C SER A 492 -26.87 -10.61 -29.41
N LEU A 493 -25.61 -10.24 -29.14
CA LEU A 493 -25.09 -8.89 -29.37
C LEU A 493 -24.23 -8.88 -30.63
N ASP A 494 -24.53 -7.94 -31.53
CA ASP A 494 -23.73 -7.70 -32.72
C ASP A 494 -22.62 -6.68 -32.47
N LEU A 495 -21.69 -6.58 -33.42
CA LEU A 495 -20.55 -5.68 -33.31
C LEU A 495 -20.99 -4.20 -33.24
N ALA A 496 -22.03 -3.82 -33.97
CA ALA A 496 -22.59 -2.47 -33.93
C ALA A 496 -23.07 -2.07 -32.52
N SER A 497 -23.74 -2.97 -31.79
CA SER A 497 -24.14 -2.74 -30.39
C SER A 497 -22.95 -2.55 -29.46
N LEU A 498 -21.88 -3.34 -29.63
CA LEU A 498 -20.67 -3.23 -28.81
C LEU A 498 -19.92 -1.90 -29.06
N ILE A 499 -19.86 -1.45 -30.30
CA ILE A 499 -19.27 -0.15 -30.67
C ILE A 499 -20.15 1.01 -30.19
N LEU A 500 -21.48 0.86 -30.25
CA LEU A 500 -22.43 1.83 -29.69
C LEU A 500 -22.19 2.05 -28.19
N TYR A 501 -21.99 0.99 -27.39
CA TYR A 501 -21.68 1.12 -25.97
C TYR A 501 -20.37 1.88 -25.73
N ALA A 502 -19.32 1.59 -26.50
CA ALA A 502 -18.05 2.32 -26.42
C ALA A 502 -18.22 3.81 -26.80
N TYR A 503 -18.99 4.10 -27.85
CA TYR A 503 -19.32 5.48 -28.25
C TYR A 503 -20.08 6.22 -27.15
N GLN A 504 -21.15 5.64 -26.59
CA GLN A 504 -21.94 6.23 -25.51
C GLN A 504 -21.08 6.58 -24.30
N LEU A 505 -20.22 5.66 -23.85
CA LEU A 505 -19.26 5.92 -22.78
C LEU A 505 -18.27 7.04 -23.13
N SER A 506 -17.77 7.10 -24.37
CA SER A 506 -16.89 8.21 -24.79
C SER A 506 -17.57 9.57 -24.71
N THR A 507 -18.89 9.65 -24.93
CA THR A 507 -19.65 10.90 -24.76
C THR A 507 -19.73 11.33 -23.30
N ALA A 508 -20.00 10.40 -22.38
CA ALA A 508 -20.02 10.66 -20.94
C ALA A 508 -18.64 11.07 -20.41
N LEU A 509 -17.57 10.42 -20.88
CA LEU A 509 -16.21 10.72 -20.46
C LEU A 509 -15.69 12.05 -21.03
N ALA A 510 -16.09 12.42 -22.25
CA ALA A 510 -15.84 13.76 -22.79
C ALA A 510 -16.59 14.86 -22.00
N TYR A 511 -17.79 14.56 -21.50
CA TYR A 511 -18.52 15.46 -20.61
C TYR A 511 -17.79 15.64 -19.27
N LEU A 512 -17.33 14.56 -18.62
CA LEU A 512 -16.55 14.64 -17.37
C LEU A 512 -15.21 15.36 -17.56
N GLU A 513 -14.51 15.14 -18.68
CA GLU A 513 -13.29 15.87 -19.05
C GLU A 513 -13.57 17.38 -19.15
N SER A 514 -14.70 17.78 -19.76
CA SER A 514 -15.10 19.20 -19.85
C SER A 514 -15.42 19.84 -18.49
N LYS A 515 -15.85 19.03 -17.51
CA LYS A 515 -16.11 19.44 -16.12
C LYS A 515 -14.88 19.33 -15.20
N ARG A 516 -13.71 18.97 -15.73
CA ARG A 516 -12.45 18.71 -14.99
C ARG A 516 -12.56 17.60 -13.92
N PHE A 517 -13.43 16.62 -14.12
CA PHE A 517 -13.53 15.45 -13.24
C PHE A 517 -12.71 14.26 -13.78
N VAL A 518 -12.10 13.51 -12.86
CA VAL A 518 -11.44 12.22 -13.13
C VAL A 518 -12.21 11.12 -12.43
N HIS A 519 -12.63 10.10 -13.19
CA HIS A 519 -13.46 8.99 -12.71
C HIS A 519 -12.66 7.97 -11.89
N ARG A 520 -11.39 7.76 -12.26
CA ARG A 520 -10.41 6.91 -11.56
C ARG A 520 -10.66 5.41 -11.53
N ASP A 521 -11.87 4.95 -11.84
CA ASP A 521 -12.19 3.52 -12.01
C ASP A 521 -13.17 3.26 -13.17
N ILE A 522 -12.70 3.40 -14.41
CA ILE A 522 -13.49 3.12 -15.61
C ILE A 522 -13.30 1.64 -16.00
N ALA A 523 -14.38 0.86 -15.89
CA ALA A 523 -14.40 -0.57 -16.20
C ALA A 523 -15.83 -1.04 -16.48
N ALA A 524 -16.00 -2.17 -17.19
CA ALA A 524 -17.33 -2.69 -17.54
C ALA A 524 -18.21 -3.08 -16.33
N ARG A 525 -17.63 -3.17 -15.12
CA ARG A 525 -18.35 -3.38 -13.85
C ARG A 525 -18.99 -2.12 -13.25
N ASN A 526 -18.49 -0.94 -13.63
CA ASN A 526 -18.99 0.37 -13.18
C ASN A 526 -19.85 1.03 -14.27
N VAL A 527 -20.24 0.26 -15.30
CA VAL A 527 -21.14 0.67 -16.36
C VAL A 527 -22.42 -0.13 -16.22
N LEU A 528 -23.56 0.56 -16.24
CA LEU A 528 -24.88 -0.04 -16.14
C LEU A 528 -25.61 0.02 -17.49
N VAL A 529 -26.51 -0.92 -17.70
CA VAL A 529 -27.31 -1.04 -18.92
C VAL A 529 -28.75 -0.60 -18.62
N SER A 530 -29.18 0.50 -19.24
CA SER A 530 -30.52 1.07 -19.06
C SER A 530 -31.54 0.46 -20.01
N SER A 531 -31.12 0.15 -21.23
CA SER A 531 -31.88 -0.57 -22.25
C SER A 531 -30.89 -1.33 -23.14
N THR A 532 -31.37 -2.18 -24.06
CA THR A 532 -30.50 -2.97 -24.95
C THR A 532 -29.55 -2.12 -25.81
N ASP A 533 -29.90 -0.86 -26.04
CA ASP A 533 -29.22 0.13 -26.86
C ASP A 533 -28.66 1.32 -26.04
N CYS A 534 -28.75 1.30 -24.71
CA CYS A 534 -28.29 2.41 -23.86
C CYS A 534 -27.51 1.94 -22.62
N VAL A 535 -26.24 2.34 -22.54
CA VAL A 535 -25.39 2.21 -21.36
C VAL A 535 -25.17 3.54 -20.65
N LYS A 536 -24.92 3.49 -19.34
CA LYS A 536 -24.65 4.64 -18.48
C LYS A 536 -23.45 4.39 -17.57
N LEU A 537 -22.59 5.38 -17.43
CA LEU A 537 -21.46 5.38 -16.50
C LEU A 537 -21.95 5.66 -15.07
N GLY A 538 -21.49 4.87 -14.10
CA GLY A 538 -21.82 5.00 -12.68
C GLY A 538 -20.63 4.70 -11.76
N ASP A 539 -20.90 4.63 -10.45
CA ASP A 539 -19.93 4.54 -9.35
C ASP A 539 -18.94 5.72 -9.27
N PHE A 540 -19.44 6.83 -8.72
CA PHE A 540 -18.67 8.06 -8.53
C PHE A 540 -17.93 8.12 -7.19
N GLY A 541 -17.94 7.06 -6.36
CA GLY A 541 -17.34 7.10 -5.01
C GLY A 541 -15.83 7.40 -5.01
N LEU A 542 -15.12 7.01 -6.06
CA LEU A 542 -13.71 7.34 -6.30
C LEU A 542 -13.49 8.60 -7.14
N SER A 543 -14.52 9.16 -7.76
CA SER A 543 -14.39 10.36 -8.62
C SER A 543 -13.98 11.59 -7.82
N ARG A 544 -13.15 12.45 -8.41
CA ARG A 544 -12.71 13.72 -7.79
C ARG A 544 -12.62 14.84 -8.82
N TYR A 545 -12.93 16.05 -8.38
CA TYR A 545 -12.67 17.28 -9.14
C TYR A 545 -11.16 17.57 -9.17
N MET A 546 -10.65 18.05 -10.30
CA MET A 546 -9.30 18.62 -10.37
C MET A 546 -9.37 20.14 -10.23
N GLU A 547 -8.90 20.63 -9.08
CA GLU A 547 -8.42 22.01 -8.93
C GLU A 547 -7.21 22.28 -9.84
N ASP A 548 -6.64 23.49 -9.82
CA ASP A 548 -5.55 23.88 -10.74
C ASP A 548 -4.24 23.08 -10.57
N SER A 549 -4.17 22.15 -9.61
CA SER A 549 -3.21 21.04 -9.56
C SER A 549 -3.41 20.03 -10.71
N THR A 550 -2.34 19.65 -11.42
CA THR A 550 -2.43 18.82 -12.65
C THR A 550 -2.85 17.35 -12.45
N TYR A 551 -3.14 16.89 -11.21
CA TYR A 551 -3.42 15.50 -10.88
C TYR A 551 -3.90 15.27 -9.43
N TYR A 552 -4.52 14.11 -9.20
CA TYR A 552 -4.85 13.58 -7.88
C TYR A 552 -3.91 12.43 -7.45
N LYS A 553 -3.63 12.30 -6.14
CA LYS A 553 -2.85 11.21 -5.52
C LYS A 553 -3.72 10.36 -4.57
N ALA A 554 -3.85 9.06 -4.85
CA ALA A 554 -4.73 8.17 -4.09
C ALA A 554 -4.14 7.56 -2.82
N SER A 555 -5.00 7.32 -1.83
CA SER A 555 -4.71 6.66 -0.56
C SER A 555 -4.35 5.16 -0.69
N LYS A 556 -3.89 4.57 0.42
CA LYS A 556 -3.58 3.14 0.51
C LYS A 556 -4.88 2.32 0.53
N GLY A 557 -5.09 1.49 -0.49
CA GLY A 557 -6.28 0.64 -0.66
C GLY A 557 -6.08 -0.40 -1.77
N LYS A 558 -7.03 -1.34 -1.90
CA LYS A 558 -6.99 -2.41 -2.91
C LYS A 558 -7.32 -1.84 -4.30
N LEU A 559 -6.29 -1.64 -5.12
CA LEU A 559 -6.41 -1.01 -6.43
C LEU A 559 -6.79 -1.99 -7.57
N PRO A 560 -7.54 -1.53 -8.60
CA PRO A 560 -7.85 -2.30 -9.80
C PRO A 560 -6.67 -2.33 -10.80
N ILE A 561 -5.51 -2.83 -10.37
CA ILE A 561 -4.21 -2.78 -11.09
C ILE A 561 -4.30 -3.18 -12.58
N LYS A 562 -5.19 -4.12 -12.96
CA LYS A 562 -5.34 -4.60 -14.34
C LYS A 562 -6.00 -3.63 -15.31
N TRP A 563 -6.68 -2.61 -14.79
CA TRP A 563 -7.30 -1.52 -15.55
C TRP A 563 -6.44 -0.27 -15.56
N MET A 564 -5.69 -0.04 -14.48
CA MET A 564 -4.97 1.22 -14.23
C MET A 564 -3.84 1.52 -15.23
N ALA A 565 -3.61 2.82 -15.43
CA ALA A 565 -2.49 3.31 -16.23
C ALA A 565 -1.14 3.15 -15.50
N PRO A 566 -0.01 3.02 -16.22
CA PRO A 566 1.31 2.80 -15.62
C PRO A 566 1.72 3.89 -14.61
N GLU A 567 1.41 5.15 -14.88
CA GLU A 567 1.68 6.27 -13.98
C GLU A 567 0.79 6.27 -12.73
N SER A 568 -0.43 5.72 -12.84
CA SER A 568 -1.33 5.54 -11.71
C SER A 568 -0.89 4.38 -10.81
N ILE A 569 -0.23 3.36 -11.37
CA ILE A 569 0.39 2.27 -10.60
C ILE A 569 1.68 2.77 -9.93
N ASN A 570 2.63 3.28 -10.72
CA ASN A 570 3.96 3.66 -10.25
C ASN A 570 3.97 4.89 -9.33
N PHE A 571 3.13 5.90 -9.60
CA PHE A 571 3.17 7.20 -8.92
C PHE A 571 1.87 7.57 -8.19
N ARG A 572 0.87 6.67 -8.19
CA ARG A 572 -0.50 6.92 -7.68
C ARG A 572 -1.19 8.15 -8.30
N ARG A 573 -0.75 8.55 -9.50
CA ARG A 573 -1.22 9.72 -10.25
C ARG A 573 -2.49 9.42 -11.06
N PHE A 574 -3.54 10.20 -10.89
CA PHE A 574 -4.77 10.11 -11.68
C PHE A 574 -5.06 11.43 -12.40
N THR A 575 -5.37 11.34 -13.71
CA THR A 575 -5.68 12.45 -14.64
C THR A 575 -6.63 11.98 -15.75
N SER A 576 -7.14 12.88 -16.60
CA SER A 576 -7.88 12.50 -17.81
C SER A 576 -7.12 11.51 -18.71
N ALA A 577 -5.79 11.59 -18.77
CA ALA A 577 -4.97 10.66 -19.55
C ALA A 577 -4.92 9.24 -18.94
N SER A 578 -5.02 9.10 -17.61
CA SER A 578 -5.18 7.77 -16.99
C SER A 578 -6.58 7.21 -17.19
N ASP A 579 -7.60 8.07 -17.21
CA ASP A 579 -8.96 7.68 -17.56
C ASP A 579 -9.07 7.21 -19.02
N VAL A 580 -8.37 7.85 -19.96
CA VAL A 580 -8.26 7.38 -21.36
C VAL A 580 -7.67 5.98 -21.45
N TRP A 581 -6.63 5.68 -20.65
CA TRP A 581 -6.07 4.32 -20.59
C TRP A 581 -7.09 3.31 -20.07
N MET A 582 -7.78 3.62 -18.97
CA MET A 582 -8.82 2.77 -18.38
C MET A 582 -10.00 2.58 -19.33
N PHE A 583 -10.41 3.61 -20.06
CA PHE A 583 -11.39 3.51 -21.14
C PHE A 583 -10.92 2.62 -22.29
N GLY A 584 -9.64 2.68 -22.67
CA GLY A 584 -9.03 1.72 -23.60
C GLY A 584 -9.22 0.26 -23.15
N VAL A 585 -8.99 -0.01 -21.85
CA VAL A 585 -9.25 -1.34 -21.26
C VAL A 585 -10.74 -1.67 -21.24
N CYS A 586 -11.62 -0.71 -20.94
CA CYS A 586 -13.06 -0.90 -20.95
C CYS A 586 -13.61 -1.21 -22.35
N MET A 587 -13.12 -0.55 -23.41
CA MET A 587 -13.47 -0.90 -24.79
C MET A 587 -13.04 -2.33 -25.14
N TRP A 588 -11.88 -2.77 -24.66
CA TRP A 588 -11.44 -4.15 -24.81
C TRP A 588 -12.33 -5.15 -24.04
N GLU A 589 -12.73 -4.83 -22.80
CA GLU A 589 -13.70 -5.64 -22.03
C GLU A 589 -15.04 -5.78 -22.75
N ILE A 590 -15.52 -4.70 -23.39
CA ILE A 590 -16.77 -4.71 -24.17
C ILE A 590 -16.66 -5.66 -25.35
N LEU A 591 -15.63 -5.54 -26.19
CA LEU A 591 -15.43 -6.42 -27.35
C LEU A 591 -15.10 -7.87 -26.95
N MET A 592 -14.52 -8.08 -25.76
CA MET A 592 -14.27 -9.42 -25.22
C MET A 592 -15.44 -9.97 -24.39
N HIS A 593 -16.63 -9.37 -24.51
CA HIS A 593 -17.86 -9.78 -23.84
C HIS A 593 -17.70 -9.98 -22.31
N GLY A 594 -17.04 -9.04 -21.64
CA GLY A 594 -16.89 -9.03 -20.18
C GLY A 594 -15.81 -9.96 -19.60
N ILE A 595 -14.94 -10.53 -20.44
CA ILE A 595 -13.73 -11.24 -19.99
C ILE A 595 -12.80 -10.25 -19.26
N LYS A 596 -12.21 -10.69 -18.14
CA LYS A 596 -11.32 -9.83 -17.34
C LYS A 596 -10.00 -9.56 -18.09
N PRO A 597 -9.49 -8.31 -18.12
CA PRO A 597 -8.17 -8.02 -18.68
C PRO A 597 -7.09 -8.81 -17.93
N PHE A 598 -6.03 -9.21 -18.64
CA PHE A 598 -4.92 -10.01 -18.10
C PHE A 598 -5.37 -11.21 -17.24
N GLN A 599 -6.35 -12.00 -17.71
CA GLN A 599 -6.80 -13.22 -17.03
C GLN A 599 -5.62 -14.18 -16.80
N GLY A 600 -5.58 -14.86 -15.65
CA GLY A 600 -4.46 -15.73 -15.24
C GLY A 600 -3.17 -15.02 -14.78
N VAL A 601 -3.00 -13.72 -15.05
CA VAL A 601 -1.81 -12.94 -14.64
C VAL A 601 -1.97 -12.40 -13.21
N LYS A 602 -0.94 -12.43 -12.37
CA LYS A 602 -0.96 -11.80 -11.03
C LYS A 602 -0.77 -10.28 -11.13
N ASN A 603 -1.36 -9.49 -10.24
CA ASN A 603 -1.30 -8.02 -10.31
C ASN A 603 0.13 -7.47 -10.38
N ASN A 604 1.09 -8.07 -9.65
CA ASN A 604 2.49 -7.63 -9.63
C ASN A 604 3.23 -7.85 -10.96
N ASP A 605 2.74 -8.78 -11.80
CA ASP A 605 3.34 -9.09 -13.11
C ASP A 605 2.82 -8.14 -14.20
N VAL A 606 1.59 -7.62 -14.03
CA VAL A 606 0.89 -6.79 -15.02
C VAL A 606 1.67 -5.54 -15.40
N ILE A 607 2.17 -4.80 -14.41
CA ILE A 607 2.98 -3.60 -14.65
C ILE A 607 4.25 -3.95 -15.44
N GLY A 608 4.85 -5.12 -15.21
CA GLY A 608 6.03 -5.57 -15.94
C GLY A 608 5.78 -5.86 -17.40
N ARG A 609 4.71 -6.58 -17.71
CA ARG A 609 4.25 -6.86 -19.08
C ARG A 609 4.02 -5.54 -19.83
N ILE A 610 3.26 -4.63 -19.23
CA ILE A 610 2.97 -3.31 -19.78
C ILE A 610 4.26 -2.50 -20.00
N GLU A 611 5.20 -2.56 -19.05
CA GLU A 611 6.48 -1.86 -19.13
C GLU A 611 7.43 -2.44 -20.18
N ASN A 612 7.35 -3.73 -20.46
CA ASN A 612 8.06 -4.41 -21.56
C ASN A 612 7.42 -4.17 -22.93
N GLY A 613 6.25 -3.50 -22.98
CA GLY A 613 5.54 -3.18 -24.22
C GLY A 613 4.37 -4.11 -24.55
N GLU A 614 4.12 -5.16 -23.77
CA GLU A 614 2.93 -6.01 -23.95
C GLU A 614 1.65 -5.17 -23.80
N ARG A 615 0.63 -5.51 -24.60
CA ARG A 615 -0.72 -4.94 -24.54
C ARG A 615 -1.74 -6.07 -24.61
N LEU A 616 -2.99 -5.77 -24.27
CA LEU A 616 -4.08 -6.71 -24.42
C LEU A 616 -4.25 -7.06 -25.93
N PRO A 617 -4.47 -8.34 -26.29
CA PRO A 617 -4.52 -8.76 -27.69
C PRO A 617 -5.77 -8.23 -28.40
N MET A 618 -5.72 -8.15 -29.72
CA MET A 618 -6.88 -7.76 -30.54
C MET A 618 -8.05 -8.73 -30.31
N PRO A 619 -9.25 -8.25 -29.93
CA PRO A 619 -10.42 -9.11 -29.76
C PRO A 619 -10.83 -9.80 -31.07
N PRO A 620 -11.43 -11.01 -31.02
CA PRO A 620 -12.03 -11.65 -32.19
C PRO A 620 -13.03 -10.72 -32.88
N ASN A 621 -13.04 -10.69 -34.22
CA ASN A 621 -13.92 -9.86 -35.05
C ASN A 621 -13.82 -8.33 -34.80
N CYS A 622 -12.79 -7.85 -34.09
CA CYS A 622 -12.57 -6.42 -33.89
C CYS A 622 -12.10 -5.72 -35.19
N PRO A 623 -12.72 -4.61 -35.62
CA PRO A 623 -12.22 -3.79 -36.70
C PRO A 623 -10.79 -3.27 -36.43
N PRO A 624 -9.86 -3.32 -37.40
CA PRO A 624 -8.49 -2.84 -37.21
C PRO A 624 -8.41 -1.36 -36.82
N THR A 625 -9.34 -0.53 -37.29
CA THR A 625 -9.49 0.89 -36.93
C THR A 625 -9.79 1.07 -35.44
N LEU A 626 -10.67 0.23 -34.89
CA LEU A 626 -11.06 0.26 -33.48
C LEU A 626 -9.94 -0.26 -32.57
N TYR A 627 -9.25 -1.34 -32.95
CA TYR A 627 -8.07 -1.79 -32.20
C TYR A 627 -6.90 -0.80 -32.26
N SER A 628 -6.70 -0.14 -33.41
CA SER A 628 -5.77 1.00 -33.53
C SER A 628 -6.12 2.10 -32.52
N LEU A 629 -7.41 2.42 -32.36
CA LEU A 629 -7.87 3.39 -31.35
C LEU A 629 -7.58 2.95 -29.90
N MET A 630 -7.81 1.67 -29.56
CA MET A 630 -7.43 1.11 -28.25
C MET A 630 -5.92 1.22 -27.99
N THR A 631 -5.09 0.87 -28.98
CA THR A 631 -3.62 0.95 -28.82
C THR A 631 -3.09 2.38 -28.67
N LYS A 632 -3.73 3.38 -29.30
CA LYS A 632 -3.49 4.81 -29.00
C LYS A 632 -3.79 5.15 -27.53
N CYS A 633 -4.90 4.65 -26.98
CA CYS A 633 -5.24 4.82 -25.56
C CYS A 633 -4.17 4.21 -24.63
N TRP A 634 -3.56 3.10 -25.05
CA TRP A 634 -2.49 2.42 -24.31
C TRP A 634 -1.06 2.88 -24.65
N ALA A 635 -0.90 4.10 -25.20
CA ALA A 635 0.41 4.74 -25.27
C ALA A 635 1.00 4.85 -23.86
N TYR A 636 2.24 4.36 -23.66
CA TYR A 636 2.86 4.34 -22.33
C TYR A 636 3.03 5.77 -21.77
N ASP A 637 3.52 6.67 -22.62
CA ASP A 637 3.60 8.11 -22.37
C ASP A 637 2.19 8.73 -22.32
N PRO A 638 1.73 9.26 -21.16
CA PRO A 638 0.38 9.81 -21.01
C PRO A 638 0.09 10.97 -21.96
N SER A 639 1.12 11.75 -22.34
CA SER A 639 0.97 12.92 -23.21
C SER A 639 0.65 12.57 -24.67
N ARG A 640 0.81 11.30 -25.06
CA ARG A 640 0.53 10.79 -26.42
C ARG A 640 -0.83 10.13 -26.55
N ARG A 641 -1.60 10.03 -25.47
CA ARG A 641 -2.94 9.45 -25.49
C ARG A 641 -3.93 10.49 -26.05
N PRO A 642 -4.88 10.10 -26.91
CA PRO A 642 -5.89 11.02 -27.44
C PRO A 642 -6.82 11.49 -26.32
N ARG A 643 -7.49 12.64 -26.49
CA ARG A 643 -8.53 13.11 -25.56
C ARG A 643 -9.87 12.44 -25.80
N PHE A 644 -10.80 12.51 -24.84
CA PHE A 644 -12.12 11.90 -25.01
C PHE A 644 -12.94 12.54 -26.13
N THR A 645 -12.74 13.82 -26.40
CA THR A 645 -13.34 14.51 -27.56
C THR A 645 -12.90 13.93 -28.91
N GLU A 646 -11.63 13.54 -29.04
CA GLU A 646 -11.09 12.88 -30.24
C GLU A 646 -11.59 11.42 -30.34
N LEU A 647 -11.57 10.69 -29.21
CA LEU A 647 -12.08 9.32 -29.13
C LEU A 647 -13.54 9.23 -29.53
N LYS A 648 -14.38 10.15 -29.02
CA LYS A 648 -15.80 10.28 -29.39
C LYS A 648 -15.98 10.44 -30.90
N ALA A 649 -15.20 11.31 -31.53
CA ALA A 649 -15.29 11.55 -32.97
C ALA A 649 -14.90 10.28 -33.77
N GLN A 650 -13.78 9.64 -33.43
CA GLN A 650 -13.32 8.42 -34.13
C GLN A 650 -14.27 7.24 -33.91
N LEU A 651 -14.83 7.07 -32.70
CA LEU A 651 -15.84 6.04 -32.42
C LEU A 651 -17.15 6.27 -33.19
N ASN A 652 -17.57 7.53 -33.36
CA ASN A 652 -18.76 7.85 -34.17
C ASN A 652 -18.56 7.43 -35.63
N THR A 653 -17.41 7.76 -36.24
CA THR A 653 -17.09 7.35 -37.62
C THR A 653 -17.09 5.83 -37.77
N ILE A 654 -16.39 5.12 -36.87
CA ILE A 654 -16.32 3.65 -36.88
C ILE A 654 -17.72 3.01 -36.69
N LEU A 655 -18.58 3.60 -35.87
CA LEU A 655 -19.94 3.11 -35.64
C LEU A 655 -20.81 3.22 -36.90
N GLU A 656 -20.77 4.35 -37.61
CA GLU A 656 -21.54 4.53 -38.83
C GLU A 656 -21.01 3.65 -39.98
N GLU A 657 -19.68 3.47 -40.09
CA GLU A 657 -19.07 2.52 -41.02
C GLU A 657 -19.53 1.07 -40.76
N GLU A 658 -19.56 0.64 -39.49
CA GLU A 658 -20.00 -0.71 -39.12
C GLU A 658 -21.50 -0.93 -39.37
N LYS A 659 -22.35 0.07 -39.08
CA LYS A 659 -23.79 0.03 -39.38
C LYS A 659 -24.05 -0.16 -40.87
N LEU A 660 -23.38 0.62 -41.72
CA LEU A 660 -23.50 0.51 -43.18
C LEU A 660 -23.09 -0.90 -43.67
N GLN A 661 -21.96 -1.42 -43.17
CA GLN A 661 -21.54 -2.79 -43.48
C GLN A 661 -22.54 -3.84 -42.98
N GLN A 662 -23.14 -3.65 -41.80
CA GLN A 662 -24.16 -4.56 -41.26
C GLN A 662 -25.44 -4.55 -42.10
N GLU A 663 -25.91 -3.38 -42.54
CA GLU A 663 -27.03 -3.26 -43.48
C GLU A 663 -26.73 -3.93 -44.83
N GLU A 664 -25.51 -3.77 -45.35
CA GLU A 664 -25.07 -4.47 -46.57
C GLU A 664 -25.04 -5.99 -46.39
N ARG A 665 -24.53 -6.50 -45.26
CA ARG A 665 -24.54 -7.94 -44.94
C ARG A 665 -25.97 -8.49 -44.88
N ILE A 666 -26.89 -7.79 -44.20
CA ILE A 666 -28.31 -8.15 -44.13
C ILE A 666 -28.96 -8.12 -45.53
N ARG A 667 -28.66 -7.10 -46.34
CA ARG A 667 -29.15 -6.96 -47.72
C ARG A 667 -28.62 -8.06 -48.64
N MET A 668 -27.36 -8.46 -48.50
CA MET A 668 -26.78 -9.57 -49.27
C MET A 668 -27.39 -10.92 -48.86
N GLU A 669 -27.60 -11.15 -47.56
CA GLU A 669 -28.21 -12.39 -47.07
C GLU A 669 -29.69 -12.51 -47.47
N SER A 670 -30.44 -11.42 -47.42
CA SER A 670 -31.82 -11.37 -47.94
C SER A 670 -31.88 -11.71 -49.44
N ARG A 671 -30.95 -11.21 -50.26
CA ARG A 671 -30.84 -11.59 -51.69
C ARG A 671 -30.54 -13.09 -51.89
N ARG A 672 -29.69 -13.67 -51.04
CA ARG A 672 -29.40 -15.13 -51.08
C ARG A 672 -30.63 -15.95 -50.75
N GLN A 673 -31.36 -15.61 -49.67
CA GLN A 673 -32.58 -16.31 -49.27
C GLN A 673 -33.67 -16.26 -50.36
N VAL A 674 -33.85 -15.12 -51.02
CA VAL A 674 -34.78 -14.99 -52.17
C VAL A 674 -34.38 -15.89 -53.35
N THR A 675 -33.08 -16.14 -53.55
CA THR A 675 -32.60 -16.99 -54.65
C THR A 675 -32.81 -18.49 -54.36
N VAL A 676 -32.73 -18.90 -53.10
CA VAL A 676 -32.95 -20.30 -52.68
C VAL A 676 -34.44 -20.68 -52.66
N SER A 677 -35.35 -19.71 -52.53
CA SER A 677 -36.80 -19.95 -52.44
C SER A 677 -37.48 -20.46 -53.72
N TRP A 678 -36.77 -20.55 -54.86
CA TRP A 678 -37.35 -21.00 -56.14
C TRP A 678 -37.17 -22.50 -56.42
N ASP A 679 -36.31 -23.19 -55.68
CA ASP A 679 -35.91 -24.58 -55.96
C ASP A 679 -36.66 -25.61 -55.11
N SER A 680 -37.95 -25.37 -54.84
CA SER A 680 -38.77 -26.24 -53.99
C SER A 680 -40.26 -26.23 -54.36
N GLY A 681 -40.61 -26.99 -55.40
CA GLY A 681 -41.98 -27.51 -55.58
C GLY A 681 -42.90 -26.76 -56.55
N GLY A 682 -42.60 -26.83 -57.85
CA GLY A 682 -43.51 -26.49 -58.94
C GLY A 682 -43.20 -27.35 -60.17
N SER A 683 -44.22 -27.80 -60.90
CA SER A 683 -44.11 -28.83 -61.94
C SER A 683 -43.12 -28.52 -63.08
N ASP A 684 -42.41 -29.56 -63.51
CA ASP A 684 -41.50 -29.59 -64.67
C ASP A 684 -42.26 -29.34 -65.99
N GLU A 685 -42.40 -28.07 -66.37
CA GLU A 685 -42.78 -27.68 -67.74
C GLU A 685 -41.98 -26.45 -68.18
N ALA A 686 -41.01 -26.68 -69.08
CA ALA A 686 -40.17 -25.63 -69.62
C ALA A 686 -40.98 -24.65 -70.48
N PRO A 687 -40.82 -23.32 -70.34
CA PRO A 687 -41.58 -22.36 -71.13
C PRO A 687 -41.25 -22.49 -72.63
N PRO A 688 -42.25 -22.43 -73.52
CA PRO A 688 -42.05 -22.65 -74.95
C PRO A 688 -41.16 -21.56 -75.56
N LYS A 689 -40.17 -21.98 -76.35
CA LYS A 689 -39.26 -21.08 -77.07
C LYS A 689 -40.06 -20.15 -78.01
N PRO A 690 -39.81 -18.83 -78.02
CA PRO A 690 -40.40 -17.94 -79.01
C PRO A 690 -39.98 -18.37 -80.42
N SER A 691 -40.95 -18.65 -81.28
CA SER A 691 -40.70 -18.95 -82.70
C SER A 691 -40.22 -17.68 -83.40
N ARG A 692 -39.01 -17.71 -83.97
CA ARG A 692 -38.45 -16.58 -84.71
C ARG A 692 -38.90 -16.62 -86.18
N PRO A 693 -39.63 -15.61 -86.69
CA PRO A 693 -39.92 -15.52 -88.13
C PRO A 693 -38.64 -15.34 -88.95
N GLY A 694 -38.60 -15.91 -90.15
CA GLY A 694 -37.39 -15.99 -90.98
C GLY A 694 -37.06 -14.74 -91.79
N TYR A 695 -35.79 -14.67 -92.23
CA TYR A 695 -35.20 -14.09 -93.46
C TYR A 695 -35.84 -12.84 -94.15
N PRO A 696 -35.03 -11.92 -94.73
CA PRO A 696 -33.80 -12.25 -95.45
C PRO A 696 -32.57 -11.32 -95.25
N SER A 697 -31.40 -11.80 -95.69
CA SER A 697 -30.27 -10.93 -96.05
C SER A 697 -30.57 -10.15 -97.33
N PRO A 698 -29.98 -8.95 -97.51
CA PRO A 698 -28.92 -8.89 -98.51
C PRO A 698 -27.72 -8.00 -98.16
N ARG A 699 -26.68 -8.19 -98.96
CA ARG A 699 -25.37 -7.51 -99.05
C ARG A 699 -25.38 -5.97 -98.93
N SER A 700 -24.38 -5.47 -98.19
CA SER A 700 -23.27 -4.64 -98.70
C SER A 700 -22.09 -4.82 -97.74
N SER A 701 -20.90 -5.35 -98.08
CA SER A 701 -19.90 -5.06 -99.13
C SER A 701 -19.28 -3.67 -99.02
N GLU A 702 -17.95 -3.65 -98.84
CA GLU A 702 -17.01 -2.52 -98.61
C GLU A 702 -16.78 -2.14 -97.13
N GLY A 703 -15.57 -2.24 -96.59
CA GLY A 703 -14.38 -2.95 -97.11
C GLY A 703 -13.16 -2.80 -96.18
N PHE A 704 -12.49 -3.92 -95.87
CA PHE A 704 -11.02 -4.05 -95.77
C PHE A 704 -10.68 -5.55 -95.54
N TYR A 705 -10.04 -6.15 -96.54
CA TYR A 705 -9.50 -7.53 -96.55
C TYR A 705 -8.05 -7.54 -95.98
N PRO A 706 -7.37 -8.71 -95.80
CA PRO A 706 -7.84 -10.10 -95.76
C PRO A 706 -7.33 -10.95 -94.55
N SER A 707 -8.06 -12.05 -94.34
CA SER A 707 -7.67 -13.46 -94.07
C SER A 707 -6.22 -13.93 -94.48
N PRO A 708 -5.85 -15.22 -94.28
CA PRO A 708 -5.84 -16.05 -93.06
C PRO A 708 -4.57 -16.97 -92.96
N GLN A 709 -4.62 -17.99 -92.10
CA GLN A 709 -3.85 -19.27 -92.17
C GLN A 709 -2.33 -19.28 -91.94
N HIS A 710 -1.95 -19.99 -90.86
CA HIS A 710 -0.77 -20.88 -90.69
C HIS A 710 0.56 -20.64 -91.44
N MET A 711 1.61 -20.52 -90.61
CA MET A 711 3.05 -20.70 -90.92
C MET A 711 3.65 -19.55 -91.75
N ILE A 712 4.84 -19.03 -91.44
CA ILE A 712 6.14 -19.72 -91.35
C ILE A 712 7.06 -19.08 -90.28
N GLN A 713 8.03 -19.87 -89.79
CA GLN A 713 9.23 -19.54 -88.98
C GLN A 713 10.11 -18.43 -89.63
N PRO A 714 11.23 -17.92 -89.03
CA PRO A 714 12.10 -18.49 -87.98
C PRO A 714 12.38 -17.49 -86.82
N ASN A 715 13.24 -17.67 -85.80
CA ASN A 715 14.32 -18.61 -85.43
C ASN A 715 14.41 -18.53 -83.86
N HIS A 716 14.92 -19.48 -83.06
CA HIS A 716 15.46 -20.82 -83.32
C HIS A 716 15.35 -21.65 -82.01
N TYR A 717 14.76 -22.86 -82.08
CA TYR A 717 15.02 -24.10 -81.30
C TYR A 717 15.06 -24.05 -79.74
N GLN A 718 14.14 -24.72 -79.02
CA GLN A 718 14.03 -26.19 -78.75
C GLN A 718 15.05 -26.69 -77.68
N VAL A 719 14.79 -27.72 -76.85
CA VAL A 719 13.73 -28.76 -76.85
C VAL A 719 13.38 -29.26 -75.43
N SER A 720 12.34 -30.10 -75.33
CA SER A 720 11.80 -30.74 -74.12
C SER A 720 12.59 -31.98 -73.62
N GLY A 721 12.53 -32.29 -72.32
CA GLY A 721 12.62 -33.68 -71.83
C GLY A 721 13.59 -33.94 -70.66
N TYR A 722 13.08 -34.61 -69.62
CA TYR A 722 13.86 -35.41 -68.66
C TYR A 722 14.51 -36.63 -69.37
N PRO A 723 15.50 -37.37 -68.79
CA PRO A 723 16.13 -37.27 -67.46
C PRO A 723 17.69 -37.35 -67.44
N GLY A 724 18.30 -37.29 -66.24
CA GLY A 724 19.44 -38.19 -65.90
C GLY A 724 20.91 -37.73 -66.08
N SER A 725 21.54 -37.35 -64.96
CA SER A 725 22.93 -37.62 -64.47
C SER A 725 24.23 -37.48 -65.31
N HIS A 726 25.27 -36.98 -64.62
CA HIS A 726 26.74 -37.04 -64.86
C HIS A 726 27.39 -36.22 -65.99
N GLY A 727 28.54 -35.58 -65.70
CA GLY A 727 29.51 -35.13 -66.74
C GLY A 727 30.35 -33.85 -66.49
N ILE A 728 31.37 -33.94 -65.63
CA ILE A 728 32.57 -33.04 -65.54
C ILE A 728 33.42 -33.15 -66.85
N PRO A 729 34.33 -32.22 -67.32
CA PRO A 729 35.17 -31.25 -66.56
C PRO A 729 35.49 -29.82 -67.14
N THR A 730 35.86 -28.89 -66.23
CA THR A 730 36.92 -27.81 -66.31
C THR A 730 36.93 -26.74 -67.44
N LEU A 731 37.48 -25.51 -67.29
CA LEU A 731 38.57 -25.04 -66.40
C LEU A 731 38.51 -23.49 -66.11
N ALA A 732 38.77 -23.10 -64.85
CA ALA A 732 39.15 -21.79 -64.26
C ALA A 732 38.50 -20.43 -64.70
N GLY A 733 38.23 -19.50 -63.77
CA GLY A 733 38.45 -19.58 -62.32
C GLY A 733 38.15 -18.30 -61.51
N SER A 734 38.59 -18.34 -60.24
CA SER A 734 38.56 -17.32 -59.16
C SER A 734 37.26 -17.10 -58.36
N ILE A 735 37.26 -16.96 -57.02
CA ILE A 735 37.90 -17.71 -55.89
C ILE A 735 36.79 -17.78 -54.79
N TYR A 736 36.69 -18.88 -54.02
CA TYR A 736 35.49 -19.25 -53.26
C TYR A 736 35.45 -18.88 -51.75
N GLN A 737 34.23 -18.91 -51.21
CA GLN A 737 33.87 -18.89 -49.78
C GLN A 737 33.23 -20.25 -49.41
N GLY A 738 33.49 -20.82 -48.22
CA GLY A 738 32.93 -22.11 -47.80
C GLY A 738 32.98 -22.35 -46.29
N GLN A 739 32.04 -23.13 -45.74
CA GLN A 739 31.86 -23.38 -44.31
C GLN A 739 31.85 -24.89 -43.95
N ALA A 740 32.22 -25.14 -42.69
CA ALA A 740 31.91 -26.30 -41.84
C ALA A 740 32.56 -27.68 -42.12
N SER A 741 33.35 -28.17 -41.15
CA SER A 741 32.95 -29.30 -40.27
C SER A 741 33.99 -29.61 -39.17
N LEU A 742 33.53 -30.44 -38.22
CA LEU A 742 34.14 -31.06 -37.02
C LEU A 742 35.65 -31.44 -37.00
N LEU A 743 36.11 -31.69 -35.75
CA LEU A 743 37.31 -32.43 -35.27
C LEU A 743 38.66 -31.69 -35.13
N ASP A 744 38.96 -31.39 -33.85
CA ASP A 744 40.12 -31.84 -33.04
C ASP A 744 41.60 -31.55 -33.44
N GLN A 745 42.38 -31.18 -32.40
CA GLN A 745 43.85 -31.15 -32.25
C GLN A 745 44.72 -30.38 -33.28
N THR A 746 45.32 -29.22 -32.92
CA THR A 746 46.67 -29.04 -32.28
C THR A 746 47.84 -29.65 -33.06
N ASP A 747 49.03 -29.04 -33.20
CA ASP A 747 49.58 -27.72 -32.88
C ASP A 747 50.91 -27.60 -33.65
N SER A 748 51.46 -26.39 -33.87
CA SER A 748 52.89 -26.27 -34.23
C SER A 748 53.46 -24.89 -33.93
N TRP A 749 54.41 -24.89 -33.00
CA TRP A 749 55.17 -23.74 -32.49
C TRP A 749 56.54 -23.60 -33.17
N ASN A 750 57.12 -22.40 -33.11
CA ASN A 750 58.56 -22.07 -33.07
C ASN A 750 58.66 -20.53 -32.89
N HIS A 751 59.56 -19.88 -32.14
CA HIS A 751 60.73 -20.19 -31.27
C HIS A 751 60.78 -19.00 -30.24
N ARG A 752 61.56 -18.90 -29.15
CA ARG A 752 62.68 -19.61 -28.47
C ARG A 752 62.67 -19.10 -27.00
N SER A 753 63.48 -19.51 -26.00
CA SER A 753 64.67 -20.36 -25.89
C SER A 753 64.73 -21.03 -24.50
N GLN A 754 65.14 -22.31 -24.47
CA GLN A 754 66.14 -22.94 -23.55
C GLN A 754 65.91 -22.98 -22.01
N GLU A 755 66.24 -24.06 -21.27
CA GLU A 755 66.56 -25.48 -21.61
C GLU A 755 66.67 -26.37 -20.32
N ILE A 756 66.49 -27.70 -20.49
CA ILE A 756 67.17 -28.83 -19.76
C ILE A 756 66.76 -29.24 -18.30
N SER A 757 66.23 -30.49 -18.19
CA SER A 757 66.35 -31.53 -17.11
C SER A 757 65.93 -31.23 -15.65
N MET A 758 65.46 -32.17 -14.79
CA MET A 758 65.49 -33.65 -14.79
C MET A 758 64.45 -34.28 -13.80
N TRP A 759 63.79 -35.38 -14.21
CA TRP A 759 63.40 -36.62 -13.46
C TRP A 759 62.62 -36.67 -12.09
N GLN A 760 61.83 -37.77 -11.99
CA GLN A 760 61.18 -38.52 -10.88
C GLN A 760 62.07 -38.88 -9.63
N PRO A 761 61.64 -39.67 -8.58
CA PRO A 761 60.37 -40.42 -8.29
C PRO A 761 59.83 -40.42 -6.81
N ASN A 762 58.66 -41.10 -6.60
CA ASN A 762 58.17 -41.83 -5.39
C ASN A 762 57.92 -41.04 -4.06
N VAL A 763 57.20 -41.53 -3.02
CA VAL A 763 56.91 -42.89 -2.50
C VAL A 763 55.46 -43.01 -1.91
N GLU A 764 55.08 -44.25 -1.59
CA GLU A 764 53.89 -44.89 -0.93
C GLU A 764 53.33 -44.17 0.35
N ASP A 765 52.29 -44.60 1.10
CA ASP A 765 51.48 -45.84 1.16
C ASP A 765 50.08 -45.62 1.81
N SER A 766 49.39 -46.72 2.09
CA SER A 766 48.00 -46.99 2.48
C SER A 766 47.73 -47.11 4.01
N GLY A 767 46.49 -47.47 4.38
CA GLY A 767 46.05 -47.82 5.75
C GLY A 767 45.09 -46.78 6.37
N SER A 768 43.80 -46.99 6.69
CA SER A 768 42.95 -48.18 6.99
C SER A 768 43.00 -48.72 8.43
N LEU A 769 41.81 -48.82 9.04
CA LEU A 769 41.37 -49.61 10.21
C LEU A 769 41.59 -49.12 11.67
N ASP A 770 40.44 -49.06 12.36
CA ASP A 770 40.07 -49.65 13.67
C ASP A 770 40.75 -49.33 15.00
N MET A 771 39.98 -48.63 15.85
CA MET A 771 39.30 -49.19 17.03
C MET A 771 40.07 -50.16 17.97
N ARG A 772 40.47 -49.69 19.17
CA ARG A 772 40.05 -50.20 20.51
C ARG A 772 40.89 -49.66 21.69
N GLY A 773 40.21 -49.37 22.81
CA GLY A 773 40.60 -49.91 24.13
C GLY A 773 41.27 -48.97 25.15
N MET A 774 40.62 -48.85 26.33
CA MET A 774 41.14 -48.57 27.69
C MET A 774 42.18 -47.43 27.88
N GLY A 775 42.08 -46.51 28.85
CA GLY A 775 41.38 -46.58 30.14
C GLY A 775 42.39 -46.59 31.30
N GLN A 776 42.77 -45.40 31.79
CA GLN A 776 43.52 -45.24 33.05
C GLN A 776 43.07 -43.98 33.82
N VAL A 777 43.03 -44.09 35.14
CA VAL A 777 42.68 -43.04 36.11
C VAL A 777 43.97 -42.37 36.61
N LEU A 778 43.95 -41.05 36.85
CA LEU A 778 45.03 -40.30 37.50
C LEU A 778 44.55 -39.74 38.86
N PRO A 779 45.45 -39.52 39.85
CA PRO A 779 45.06 -39.48 41.28
C PRO A 779 44.53 -38.12 41.77
N ALA A 780 43.71 -38.17 42.83
CA ALA A 780 42.98 -37.04 43.41
C ALA A 780 43.84 -35.83 43.87
N HIS A 781 45.13 -36.05 44.20
CA HIS A 781 46.02 -35.01 44.73
C HIS A 781 46.26 -33.83 43.76
N LEU A 782 46.18 -34.07 42.44
CA LEU A 782 46.31 -33.02 41.42
C LEU A 782 45.04 -32.16 41.25
N MET A 783 43.90 -32.59 41.81
CA MET A 783 42.62 -31.87 41.72
C MET A 783 42.47 -30.85 42.85
N GLU A 784 42.95 -31.19 44.06
CA GLU A 784 43.01 -30.29 45.21
C GLU A 784 44.01 -29.14 44.97
N GLU A 785 45.18 -29.43 44.41
CA GLU A 785 46.17 -28.42 44.03
C GLU A 785 45.61 -27.45 42.97
N ARG A 786 44.78 -27.93 42.02
CA ARG A 786 44.08 -27.05 41.06
C ARG A 786 43.02 -26.18 41.71
N LEU A 787 42.26 -26.71 42.67
CA LEU A 787 41.23 -25.94 43.38
C LEU A 787 41.84 -24.81 44.21
N ILE A 788 42.95 -25.07 44.91
CA ILE A 788 43.69 -24.04 45.65
C ILE A 788 44.23 -22.96 44.69
N ARG A 789 44.74 -23.36 43.52
CA ARG A 789 45.22 -22.41 42.50
C ARG A 789 44.09 -21.54 41.93
N GLN A 790 42.94 -22.13 41.61
CA GLN A 790 41.75 -21.38 41.17
C GLN A 790 41.20 -20.44 42.25
N GLN A 791 41.27 -20.82 43.52
CA GLN A 791 40.88 -19.96 44.64
C GLN A 791 41.82 -18.74 44.74
N GLN A 792 43.13 -18.93 44.59
CA GLN A 792 44.11 -17.84 44.59
C GLN A 792 43.98 -16.92 43.36
N GLU A 793 43.80 -17.50 42.16
CA GLU A 793 43.55 -16.72 40.93
C GLU A 793 42.28 -15.87 41.06
N MET A 794 41.20 -16.41 41.66
CA MET A 794 39.97 -15.65 41.95
C MET A 794 40.18 -14.51 42.96
N GLU A 795 40.98 -14.71 44.01
CA GLU A 795 41.31 -13.64 44.98
C GLU A 795 42.27 -12.59 44.41
N GLU A 796 43.13 -12.95 43.45
CA GLU A 796 43.96 -11.99 42.71
C GLU A 796 43.14 -11.20 41.70
N ASP A 797 42.23 -11.84 40.95
CA ASP A 797 41.27 -11.17 40.06
C ASP A 797 40.34 -10.22 40.85
N GLN A 798 39.86 -10.61 42.02
CA GLN A 798 39.02 -9.73 42.84
C GLN A 798 39.81 -8.53 43.40
N ARG A 799 41.07 -8.72 43.81
CA ARG A 799 41.96 -7.61 44.21
C ARG A 799 42.39 -6.74 43.03
N TRP A 800 42.45 -7.29 41.82
CA TRP A 800 42.68 -6.55 40.58
C TRP A 800 41.46 -5.68 40.24
N LEU A 801 40.25 -6.26 40.30
CA LEU A 801 38.98 -5.54 40.13
C LEU A 801 38.81 -4.39 41.14
N GLU A 802 39.02 -4.63 42.44
CA GLU A 802 38.95 -3.58 43.48
C GLU A 802 40.01 -2.46 43.31
N LYS A 803 41.11 -2.74 42.60
CA LYS A 803 42.18 -1.77 42.32
C LYS A 803 41.90 -0.97 41.05
N GLU A 804 41.34 -1.61 40.04
CA GLU A 804 40.87 -0.98 38.80
C GLU A 804 39.66 -0.06 39.09
N GLU A 805 38.73 -0.48 39.96
CA GLU A 805 37.59 0.30 40.41
C GLU A 805 38.02 1.62 41.10
N ARG A 806 39.08 1.59 41.92
CA ARG A 806 39.64 2.79 42.56
C ARG A 806 40.34 3.75 41.59
N PHE A 807 40.86 3.27 40.46
CA PHE A 807 41.42 4.12 39.41
C PHE A 807 40.31 4.71 38.50
N LEU A 808 39.26 3.93 38.25
CA LEU A 808 38.07 4.37 37.52
C LEU A 808 37.33 5.51 38.24
N VAL A 809 37.11 5.43 39.56
CA VAL A 809 36.32 6.43 40.31
C VAL A 809 36.86 7.87 40.19
N ILE A 810 38.18 8.07 40.11
CA ILE A 810 38.78 9.42 40.00
C ILE A 810 38.70 9.98 38.56
N LEU A 811 38.77 9.12 37.54
CA LEU A 811 38.59 9.51 36.13
C LEU A 811 37.11 9.69 35.75
N PHE A 812 36.20 8.91 36.36
CA PHE A 812 34.77 8.94 36.05
C PHE A 812 34.09 10.26 36.46
N LEU A 813 34.55 10.90 37.53
CA LEU A 813 34.04 12.20 37.98
C LEU A 813 34.43 13.37 37.05
N PHE A 814 35.54 13.27 36.32
CA PHE A 814 35.95 14.29 35.34
C PHE A 814 35.45 13.99 33.92
N GLY A 815 35.23 12.71 33.57
CA GLY A 815 34.76 12.29 32.25
C GLY A 815 33.27 12.56 31.96
N PHE A 816 32.46 12.86 32.98
CA PHE A 816 30.99 12.90 32.87
C PHE A 816 30.43 14.13 32.13
N LEU A 817 31.26 15.09 31.68
CA LEU A 817 30.76 16.29 30.97
C LEU A 817 31.64 16.86 29.85
N VAL A 818 32.82 16.31 29.55
CA VAL A 818 33.76 16.93 28.59
C VAL A 818 34.46 15.92 27.67
N ALA A 819 34.22 16.06 26.37
CA ALA A 819 35.18 15.67 25.33
C ALA A 819 35.67 16.96 24.64
N ILE A 820 36.96 17.29 24.80
CA ILE A 820 37.50 18.55 24.27
C ILE A 820 37.73 18.43 22.75
N THR A 821 37.02 19.25 21.97
CA THR A 821 37.42 19.61 20.61
C THR A 821 37.74 21.11 20.54
N THR A 822 38.98 21.48 20.86
CA THR A 822 39.50 22.84 20.64
C THR A 822 39.97 23.00 19.20
N SER A 823 39.14 23.61 18.35
CA SER A 823 39.50 23.95 16.96
C SER A 823 39.99 25.41 16.86
N SER A 824 41.22 25.67 17.31
CA SER A 824 41.93 26.93 17.02
C SER A 824 43.43 26.81 17.26
N PHE A 825 44.22 26.79 16.18
CA PHE A 825 45.42 27.60 15.90
C PHE A 825 46.19 27.03 14.66
N PRO A 826 46.94 27.85 13.90
CA PRO A 826 47.50 27.44 12.62
C PRO A 826 48.95 26.89 12.72
N LEU A 827 49.28 26.05 11.74
CA LEU A 827 50.59 25.92 11.08
C LEU A 827 51.88 26.10 11.93
N ASN A 828 52.55 25.01 12.36
CA ASN A 828 53.83 24.57 11.74
C ASN A 828 54.34 23.19 12.25
N THR A 829 55.22 22.61 11.45
CA THR A 829 55.89 21.30 11.47
C THR A 829 56.69 20.93 12.75
N GLN A 830 56.51 19.72 13.32
CA GLN A 830 57.45 18.57 13.23
C GLN A 830 57.19 17.39 14.20
N ARG A 831 57.09 16.18 13.60
CA ARG A 831 57.58 14.85 14.04
C ARG A 831 57.59 14.46 15.54
N LEU A 832 56.85 13.40 15.87
CA LEU A 832 57.43 12.08 16.18
C LEU A 832 56.43 10.94 15.92
N PHE A 833 56.93 9.71 15.75
CA PHE A 833 56.23 8.61 15.05
C PHE A 833 55.56 7.59 16.01
N PHE A 834 54.34 7.17 15.61
CA PHE A 834 53.75 5.82 15.67
C PHE A 834 53.82 4.95 16.94
N LEU A 835 52.65 4.39 17.30
CA LEU A 835 52.44 2.94 17.14
C LEU A 835 50.96 2.59 16.89
N ASP A 836 50.73 1.65 15.97
CA ASP A 836 49.41 1.31 15.40
C ASP A 836 48.49 0.49 16.32
N HIS A 837 47.18 0.54 16.05
CA HIS A 837 46.19 -0.38 16.60
C HIS A 837 45.89 -1.52 15.62
N ALA A 838 46.07 -2.77 16.06
CA ALA A 838 45.67 -3.96 15.31
C ALA A 838 44.28 -4.47 15.74
N ALA A 839 43.45 -4.88 14.78
CA ALA A 839 42.07 -5.29 14.99
C ALA A 839 41.92 -6.70 15.62
N PRO A 840 40.81 -7.00 16.33
CA PRO A 840 40.57 -8.31 16.92
C PRO A 840 40.12 -9.37 15.90
N PRO A 841 40.69 -10.60 15.90
CA PRO A 841 40.27 -11.70 15.03
C PRO A 841 39.07 -12.51 15.56
N LYS A 842 38.47 -13.31 14.66
CA LYS A 842 37.20 -14.06 14.85
C LYS A 842 37.37 -15.40 15.59
N LYS A 843 36.28 -15.89 16.21
CA LYS A 843 36.15 -17.26 16.77
C LYS A 843 35.89 -18.35 15.70
N PRO A 844 36.45 -19.56 15.86
CA PRO A 844 35.97 -20.82 15.28
C PRO A 844 35.46 -21.78 16.41
N PRO A 845 35.09 -23.07 16.21
CA PRO A 845 33.75 -23.55 16.56
C PRO A 845 33.67 -24.55 17.74
N ARG A 846 32.43 -24.94 18.09
CA ARG A 846 32.07 -25.87 19.18
C ARG A 846 31.68 -27.27 18.64
N PRO A 847 32.10 -28.39 19.26
CA PRO A 847 31.54 -29.72 18.98
C PRO A 847 30.76 -30.36 20.15
N GLY A 848 29.68 -31.08 19.81
CA GLY A 848 29.25 -32.36 20.42
C GLY A 848 28.70 -32.42 21.88
N ALA A 849 27.45 -32.87 22.04
CA ALA A 849 26.87 -33.35 23.32
C ALA A 849 27.03 -34.90 23.46
N PRO A 850 26.60 -35.56 24.57
CA PRO A 850 25.19 -36.04 24.58
C PRO A 850 24.48 -36.27 25.97
N SER A 851 23.14 -36.09 25.95
CA SER A 851 22.05 -36.85 26.63
C SER A 851 22.14 -37.40 28.09
N HIS A 852 21.16 -37.01 28.95
CA HIS A 852 19.99 -37.82 29.41
C HIS A 852 19.30 -37.08 30.61
N LEU A 853 18.00 -36.75 30.58
CA LEU A 853 16.77 -37.55 30.81
C LEU A 853 16.43 -37.78 32.30
N GLY A 854 15.37 -37.11 32.79
CA GLY A 854 14.76 -37.27 34.12
C GLY A 854 13.39 -36.56 34.17
N SER A 855 12.36 -37.22 34.69
CA SER A 855 10.94 -36.83 34.54
C SER A 855 10.20 -36.79 35.90
N LEU A 856 8.92 -36.36 35.89
CA LEU A 856 7.91 -36.39 36.97
C LEU A 856 8.11 -35.33 38.09
N ALA A 857 7.06 -34.78 38.73
CA ALA A 857 5.63 -34.71 38.39
C ALA A 857 4.92 -33.59 39.20
N SER A 858 3.88 -33.01 38.57
CA SER A 858 2.53 -32.67 39.09
C SER A 858 2.29 -32.27 40.57
N LEU A 859 1.41 -31.27 40.79
CA LEU A 859 0.07 -31.44 41.41
C LEU A 859 -0.74 -30.12 41.53
N ASN A 860 -1.95 -30.16 40.97
CA ASN A 860 -3.23 -29.57 41.45
C ASN A 860 -3.56 -28.06 41.47
N SER A 861 -4.58 -27.77 40.63
CA SER A 861 -5.74 -26.85 40.69
C SER A 861 -6.55 -26.92 42.03
N PRO A 862 -7.69 -26.19 42.29
CA PRO A 862 -8.70 -25.73 41.31
C PRO A 862 -9.63 -24.50 41.59
N VAL A 863 -10.45 -24.12 40.55
CA VAL A 863 -11.89 -23.67 40.61
C VAL A 863 -12.18 -22.27 41.25
N ASP A 864 -13.14 -21.41 40.84
CA ASP A 864 -14.37 -21.41 40.00
C ASP A 864 -14.55 -20.00 39.32
N SER A 865 -14.99 -19.83 38.06
CA SER A 865 -16.37 -19.77 37.51
C SER A 865 -17.09 -18.41 37.53
N TYR A 866 -17.61 -17.96 36.37
CA TYR A 866 -19.02 -17.58 36.09
C TYR A 866 -19.15 -16.90 34.71
N ASN A 867 -19.96 -17.47 33.82
CA ASN A 867 -20.34 -16.85 32.54
C ASN A 867 -21.65 -17.47 32.00
N GLU A 868 -22.74 -16.69 31.94
CA GLU A 868 -23.97 -16.95 31.19
C GLU A 868 -24.56 -15.59 30.76
N GLY A 869 -25.23 -15.42 29.62
CA GLY A 869 -25.56 -16.37 28.57
C GLY A 869 -26.91 -16.03 27.92
N VAL A 870 -26.97 -15.84 26.60
CA VAL A 870 -28.22 -15.82 25.83
C VAL A 870 -28.05 -16.66 24.57
N LYS A 871 -28.88 -17.69 24.43
CA LYS A 871 -28.92 -18.62 23.29
C LYS A 871 -29.87 -18.10 22.21
N ILE A 872 -29.49 -18.30 20.95
CA ILE A 872 -30.42 -18.40 19.82
C ILE A 872 -30.11 -19.73 19.10
N GLN A 873 -31.14 -20.49 18.75
CA GLN A 873 -31.02 -21.82 18.13
C GLN A 873 -30.58 -21.75 16.67
N PRO A 874 -29.86 -22.76 16.14
CA PRO A 874 -29.55 -22.84 14.72
C PRO A 874 -30.78 -23.30 13.92
N GLN A 875 -31.21 -22.51 12.94
CA GLN A 875 -32.06 -22.99 11.85
C GLN A 875 -31.19 -23.70 10.81
N GLU A 876 -31.64 -24.87 10.35
CA GLU A 876 -30.97 -25.60 9.26
C GLU A 876 -31.08 -24.80 7.95
N ILE A 877 -29.92 -24.53 7.33
CA ILE A 877 -29.84 -23.97 5.98
C ILE A 877 -29.26 -25.06 5.07
N SER A 878 -30.10 -25.71 4.27
CA SER A 878 -29.66 -26.64 3.24
C SER A 878 -28.94 -25.89 2.11
N PRO A 879 -27.68 -26.20 1.78
CA PRO A 879 -27.01 -25.61 0.63
C PRO A 879 -27.61 -26.15 -0.69
N PRO A 880 -27.66 -25.35 -1.77
CA PRO A 880 -28.15 -25.81 -3.07
C PRO A 880 -27.20 -26.85 -3.70
N PRO A 881 -27.70 -27.84 -4.45
CA PRO A 881 -26.91 -28.97 -4.92
C PRO A 881 -25.98 -28.62 -6.09
N THR A 882 -24.70 -28.97 -5.98
CA THR A 882 -23.74 -28.97 -7.09
C THR A 882 -23.89 -30.25 -7.93
N ALA A 883 -24.50 -30.07 -9.12
CA ALA A 883 -24.73 -31.06 -10.18
C ALA A 883 -25.60 -32.29 -9.79
N ASN A 884 -26.48 -32.73 -10.70
CA ASN A 884 -27.22 -33.98 -10.59
C ASN A 884 -26.30 -35.18 -10.85
N LEU A 885 -25.47 -35.50 -9.87
CA LEU A 885 -24.68 -36.73 -9.77
C LEU A 885 -25.23 -37.54 -8.58
N ASP A 886 -25.38 -38.86 -8.75
CA ASP A 886 -25.74 -39.73 -7.64
C ASP A 886 -24.60 -39.75 -6.61
N ARG A 887 -24.90 -39.30 -5.39
CA ARG A 887 -23.93 -39.20 -4.28
C ARG A 887 -24.00 -40.39 -3.32
N SER A 888 -24.92 -41.33 -3.51
CA SER A 888 -25.20 -42.42 -2.56
C SER A 888 -24.05 -43.43 -2.34
N ASN A 889 -22.94 -43.30 -3.06
CA ASN A 889 -21.75 -44.14 -2.91
C ASN A 889 -20.43 -43.39 -3.27
N ASP A 890 -20.43 -42.06 -3.20
CA ASP A 890 -19.27 -41.23 -3.59
C ASP A 890 -18.29 -41.03 -2.42
N LYS A 891 -17.32 -41.93 -2.30
CA LYS A 891 -16.28 -41.88 -1.26
C LYS A 891 -15.51 -40.54 -1.21
N VAL A 892 -15.38 -39.82 -2.33
CA VAL A 892 -14.70 -38.51 -2.33
C VAL A 892 -15.61 -37.48 -1.64
N TYR A 893 -16.89 -37.44 -2.00
CA TYR A 893 -17.90 -36.59 -1.35
C TYR A 893 -18.03 -36.87 0.15
N GLU A 894 -18.04 -38.15 0.54
CA GLU A 894 -18.07 -38.56 1.96
C GLU A 894 -16.86 -38.03 2.74
N ASN A 895 -15.65 -38.18 2.18
CA ASN A 895 -14.43 -37.72 2.83
C ASN A 895 -14.28 -36.19 2.86
N VAL A 896 -14.72 -35.47 1.81
CA VAL A 896 -14.82 -33.99 1.85
C VAL A 896 -15.81 -33.57 2.94
N THR A 897 -16.97 -34.23 3.04
CA THR A 897 -17.95 -33.96 4.09
C THR A 897 -17.40 -34.28 5.48
N GLY A 898 -16.60 -35.34 5.63
CA GLY A 898 -15.89 -35.67 6.86
C GLY A 898 -14.88 -34.60 7.29
N LEU A 899 -14.08 -34.10 6.34
CA LEU A 899 -13.13 -33.00 6.58
C LEU A 899 -13.83 -31.69 6.97
N VAL A 900 -14.93 -31.34 6.29
CA VAL A 900 -15.76 -30.16 6.64
C VAL A 900 -16.37 -30.33 8.03
N LYS A 901 -16.86 -31.52 8.39
CA LYS A 901 -17.35 -31.81 9.75
C LYS A 901 -16.25 -31.64 10.81
N ALA A 902 -15.04 -32.15 10.57
CA ALA A 902 -13.91 -31.98 11.49
C ALA A 902 -13.54 -30.50 11.69
N VAL A 903 -13.61 -29.67 10.65
CA VAL A 903 -13.39 -28.22 10.74
C VAL A 903 -14.50 -27.50 11.51
N ILE A 904 -15.77 -27.89 11.33
CA ILE A 904 -16.91 -27.34 12.11
C ILE A 904 -16.83 -27.77 13.58
N GLU A 905 -16.43 -29.02 13.84
CA GLU A 905 -16.23 -29.52 15.20
C GLU A 905 -15.07 -28.78 15.88
N MET A 906 -13.94 -28.60 15.20
CA MET A 906 -12.86 -27.73 15.66
C MET A 906 -13.34 -26.30 15.94
N SER A 907 -14.15 -25.70 15.06
CA SER A 907 -14.60 -24.31 15.25
C SER A 907 -15.56 -24.12 16.43
N SER A 908 -16.41 -25.11 16.70
CA SER A 908 -17.25 -25.14 17.90
C SER A 908 -16.46 -25.34 19.20
N LYS A 909 -15.41 -26.18 19.19
CA LYS A 909 -14.62 -26.49 20.39
C LYS A 909 -13.53 -25.46 20.71
N ILE A 910 -13.01 -24.72 19.71
CA ILE A 910 -11.86 -23.82 19.93
C ILE A 910 -12.11 -22.70 20.95
N GLN A 911 -13.35 -22.25 21.09
CA GLN A 911 -13.69 -21.10 21.93
C GLN A 911 -13.46 -21.39 23.42
N PRO A 912 -14.09 -22.43 24.03
CA PRO A 912 -13.81 -22.82 25.41
C PRO A 912 -12.47 -23.55 25.60
N ALA A 913 -11.89 -24.16 24.55
CA ALA A 913 -10.75 -25.06 24.71
C ALA A 913 -9.44 -24.38 25.16
N PRO A 914 -8.65 -25.06 26.01
CA PRO A 914 -7.29 -24.67 26.38
C PRO A 914 -6.25 -25.11 25.32
N PRO A 915 -5.01 -24.57 25.35
CA PRO A 915 -3.98 -24.78 24.32
C PRO A 915 -3.60 -26.23 24.03
N GLU A 916 -3.70 -27.09 25.04
CA GLU A 916 -3.37 -28.51 24.98
C GLU A 916 -4.31 -29.25 24.02
N GLU A 917 -5.55 -28.78 23.87
CA GLU A 917 -6.56 -29.38 22.98
C GLU A 917 -6.46 -28.90 21.52
N TYR A 918 -5.69 -27.85 21.20
CA TYR A 918 -5.57 -27.41 19.81
C TYR A 918 -4.83 -28.43 18.94
N VAL A 919 -3.87 -29.17 19.52
CA VAL A 919 -3.11 -30.22 18.82
C VAL A 919 -4.01 -31.39 18.40
N PRO A 920 -4.81 -32.03 19.28
CA PRO A 920 -5.73 -33.07 18.85
C PRO A 920 -6.78 -32.56 17.83
N MET A 921 -7.31 -31.34 17.97
CA MET A 921 -8.26 -30.80 16.98
C MET A 921 -7.64 -30.67 15.57
N VAL A 922 -6.45 -30.09 15.45
CA VAL A 922 -5.76 -29.98 14.15
C VAL A 922 -5.31 -31.35 13.63
N LYS A 923 -5.02 -32.30 14.53
CA LYS A 923 -4.70 -33.69 14.17
C LYS A 923 -5.90 -34.43 13.56
N GLU A 924 -7.12 -34.24 14.07
CA GLU A 924 -8.34 -34.81 13.47
C GLU A 924 -8.61 -34.23 12.07
N VAL A 925 -8.47 -32.90 11.91
CA VAL A 925 -8.56 -32.25 10.58
C VAL A 925 -7.50 -32.80 9.62
N GLY A 926 -6.25 -32.98 10.08
CA GLY A 926 -5.17 -33.57 9.29
C GLY A 926 -5.37 -35.06 8.97
N LEU A 927 -6.06 -35.81 9.83
CA LEU A 927 -6.43 -37.21 9.59
C LEU A 927 -7.53 -37.31 8.53
N ALA A 928 -8.57 -36.50 8.63
CA ALA A 928 -9.64 -36.42 7.64
C ALA A 928 -9.10 -36.00 6.25
N LEU A 929 -8.17 -35.04 6.20
CA LEU A 929 -7.50 -34.67 4.95
C LEU A 929 -6.68 -35.82 4.37
N ARG A 930 -5.96 -36.59 5.20
CA ARG A 930 -5.18 -37.75 4.72
C ARG A 930 -6.08 -38.81 4.09
N THR A 931 -7.23 -39.12 4.70
CA THR A 931 -8.21 -40.08 4.16
C THR A 931 -8.81 -39.58 2.85
N LEU A 932 -9.11 -38.27 2.75
CA LEU A 932 -9.54 -37.64 1.51
C LEU A 932 -8.49 -37.78 0.40
N LEU A 933 -7.23 -37.38 0.67
CA LEU A 933 -6.15 -37.42 -0.32
C LEU A 933 -5.91 -38.85 -0.83
N ALA A 934 -5.85 -39.85 0.05
CA ALA A 934 -5.72 -41.25 -0.34
C ALA A 934 -6.88 -41.74 -1.23
N THR A 935 -8.12 -41.33 -0.91
CA THR A 935 -9.29 -41.66 -1.73
C THR A 935 -9.25 -40.97 -3.11
N VAL A 936 -8.67 -39.77 -3.17
CA VAL A 936 -8.45 -39.05 -4.44
C VAL A 936 -7.33 -39.70 -5.26
N ASP A 937 -6.28 -40.21 -4.61
CA ASP A 937 -5.19 -40.97 -5.27
C ASP A 937 -5.68 -42.32 -5.83
N GLU A 938 -6.68 -42.96 -5.19
CA GLU A 938 -7.39 -44.10 -5.79
C GLU A 938 -8.28 -43.67 -6.97
N THR A 939 -8.96 -42.52 -6.85
CA THR A 939 -9.91 -42.02 -7.84
C THR A 939 -9.22 -41.47 -9.10
N ILE A 940 -8.03 -40.89 -8.99
CA ILE A 940 -7.31 -40.28 -10.13
C ILE A 940 -6.97 -41.33 -11.20
N LEU A 941 -6.73 -42.59 -10.80
CA LEU A 941 -6.40 -43.70 -11.68
C LEU A 941 -7.53 -44.07 -12.66
N VAL A 942 -8.79 -43.74 -12.34
CA VAL A 942 -9.96 -43.97 -13.20
C VAL A 942 -10.46 -42.71 -13.92
N LEU A 943 -9.77 -41.57 -13.76
CA LEU A 943 -10.09 -40.30 -14.43
C LEU A 943 -9.18 -40.06 -15.64
N PRO A 944 -9.62 -39.26 -16.65
CA PRO A 944 -8.80 -38.98 -17.83
C PRO A 944 -7.49 -38.25 -17.49
N ALA A 945 -6.38 -38.68 -18.07
CA ALA A 945 -5.04 -38.14 -17.80
C ALA A 945 -4.90 -36.62 -18.03
N SER A 946 -5.74 -36.04 -18.89
CA SER A 946 -5.81 -34.59 -19.11
C SER A 946 -6.27 -33.79 -17.88
N THR A 947 -6.92 -34.44 -16.90
CA THR A 947 -7.43 -33.82 -15.67
C THR A 947 -6.51 -34.02 -14.47
N HIS A 948 -5.56 -34.96 -14.54
CA HIS A 948 -4.68 -35.31 -13.41
C HIS A 948 -3.90 -34.11 -12.88
N ARG A 949 -3.38 -33.27 -13.77
CA ARG A 949 -2.62 -32.05 -13.41
C ARG A 949 -3.45 -31.04 -12.62
N GLU A 950 -4.75 -30.92 -12.88
CA GLU A 950 -5.64 -30.00 -12.14
C GLU A 950 -5.90 -30.55 -10.73
N ILE A 951 -6.12 -31.86 -10.61
CA ILE A 951 -6.34 -32.57 -9.35
C ILE A 951 -5.07 -32.52 -8.47
N GLU A 952 -3.89 -32.82 -9.03
CA GLU A 952 -2.61 -32.73 -8.31
C GLU A 952 -2.33 -31.34 -7.74
N MET A 953 -2.67 -30.26 -8.48
CA MET A 953 -2.47 -28.90 -7.99
C MET A 953 -3.39 -28.59 -6.81
N ALA A 954 -4.64 -29.07 -6.84
CA ALA A 954 -5.58 -28.94 -5.73
C ALA A 954 -5.15 -29.79 -4.51
N GLN A 955 -4.63 -31.01 -4.70
CA GLN A 955 -4.02 -31.80 -3.62
C GLN A 955 -2.80 -31.09 -2.99
N LYS A 956 -1.94 -30.46 -3.82
CA LYS A 956 -0.79 -29.68 -3.34
C LYS A 956 -1.22 -28.42 -2.56
N LEU A 957 -2.33 -27.78 -2.96
CA LEU A 957 -2.93 -26.66 -2.23
C LEU A 957 -3.37 -27.09 -0.83
N LEU A 958 -4.17 -28.15 -0.70
CA LEU A 958 -4.65 -28.62 0.61
C LEU A 958 -3.53 -29.00 1.58
N ASN A 959 -2.42 -29.56 1.09
CA ASN A 959 -1.24 -29.83 1.91
C ASN A 959 -0.58 -28.53 2.41
N SER A 960 -0.59 -27.47 1.59
CA SER A 960 -0.14 -26.13 2.00
C SER A 960 -1.06 -25.50 3.03
N ASP A 961 -2.38 -25.65 2.87
CA ASP A 961 -3.37 -25.08 3.80
C ASP A 961 -3.34 -25.78 5.17
N LEU A 962 -3.12 -27.10 5.21
CA LEU A 962 -2.88 -27.82 6.47
C LEU A 962 -1.57 -27.35 7.14
N ALA A 963 -0.51 -27.09 6.37
CA ALA A 963 0.73 -26.54 6.93
C ALA A 963 0.53 -25.14 7.53
N GLU A 964 -0.26 -24.28 6.87
CA GLU A 964 -0.61 -22.96 7.40
C GLU A 964 -1.51 -23.06 8.65
N LEU A 965 -2.47 -23.98 8.68
CA LEU A 965 -3.28 -24.27 9.87
C LEU A 965 -2.40 -24.70 11.05
N ILE A 966 -1.43 -25.58 10.83
CA ILE A 966 -0.46 -26.00 11.86
C ILE A 966 0.40 -24.81 12.34
N ASN A 967 0.80 -23.90 11.44
CA ASN A 967 1.53 -22.69 11.82
C ASN A 967 0.67 -21.73 12.66
N LYS A 968 -0.59 -21.51 12.28
CA LYS A 968 -1.52 -20.69 13.07
C LYS A 968 -1.84 -21.31 14.43
N MET A 969 -1.95 -22.63 14.50
CA MET A 969 -2.09 -23.37 15.76
C MET A 969 -0.89 -23.15 16.70
N LYS A 970 0.35 -23.28 16.19
CA LYS A 970 1.56 -23.02 16.98
C LYS A 970 1.61 -21.59 17.52
N LEU A 971 1.22 -20.60 16.70
CA LEU A 971 1.11 -19.21 17.14
C LEU A 971 0.02 -19.04 18.22
N ALA A 972 -1.14 -19.68 18.06
CA ALA A 972 -2.21 -19.64 19.05
C ALA A 972 -1.83 -20.30 20.39
N GLN A 973 -0.95 -21.31 20.37
CA GLN A 973 -0.34 -21.87 21.59
C GLN A 973 0.72 -20.94 22.19
N GLN A 974 1.63 -20.40 21.38
CA GLN A 974 2.73 -19.53 21.82
C GLN A 974 2.23 -18.24 22.48
N TYR A 975 1.17 -17.65 21.95
CA TYR A 975 0.63 -16.35 22.40
C TYR A 975 -0.60 -16.47 23.31
N VAL A 976 -0.86 -17.65 23.88
CA VAL A 976 -2.05 -17.89 24.72
C VAL A 976 -2.12 -16.98 25.95
N MET A 977 -1.00 -16.72 26.63
CA MET A 977 -0.95 -15.86 27.82
C MET A 977 -0.87 -14.35 27.49
N THR A 978 -1.36 -13.93 26.31
CA THR A 978 -1.28 -12.53 25.86
C THR A 978 -2.65 -11.99 25.48
N SER A 979 -2.81 -10.66 25.47
CA SER A 979 -4.02 -9.99 24.99
C SER A 979 -4.39 -10.29 23.52
N LEU A 980 -3.49 -10.91 22.75
CA LEU A 980 -3.70 -11.31 21.36
C LEU A 980 -4.28 -12.72 21.20
N GLN A 981 -4.51 -13.48 22.29
CA GLN A 981 -5.01 -14.86 22.25
C GLN A 981 -6.25 -15.03 21.34
N GLN A 982 -7.24 -14.15 21.45
CA GLN A 982 -8.47 -14.21 20.65
C GLN A 982 -8.20 -14.01 19.15
N GLU A 983 -7.26 -13.14 18.79
CA GLU A 983 -6.90 -12.87 17.39
C GLU A 983 -6.13 -14.05 16.78
N TYR A 984 -5.24 -14.71 17.54
CA TYR A 984 -4.59 -15.93 17.06
C TYR A 984 -5.54 -17.14 16.98
N LYS A 985 -6.50 -17.30 17.93
CA LYS A 985 -7.60 -18.27 17.78
C LYS A 985 -8.38 -18.03 16.48
N LYS A 986 -8.74 -16.77 16.20
CA LYS A 986 -9.45 -16.35 14.98
C LYS A 986 -8.64 -16.62 13.70
N GLN A 987 -7.33 -16.37 13.70
CA GLN A 987 -6.46 -16.71 12.55
C GLN A 987 -6.39 -18.22 12.29
N MET A 988 -6.33 -19.04 13.34
CA MET A 988 -6.38 -20.50 13.22
C MET A 988 -7.72 -20.98 12.64
N LEU A 989 -8.85 -20.41 13.07
CA LEU A 989 -10.16 -20.68 12.46
C LEU A 989 -10.23 -20.27 10.99
N THR A 990 -9.68 -19.11 10.63
CA THR A 990 -9.64 -18.64 9.24
C THR A 990 -8.85 -19.61 8.35
N ALA A 991 -7.73 -20.15 8.83
CA ALA A 991 -6.96 -21.17 8.11
C ALA A 991 -7.74 -22.50 7.98
N ALA A 992 -8.44 -22.94 9.02
CA ALA A 992 -9.27 -24.15 8.98
C ALA A 992 -10.45 -24.01 8.00
N HIS A 993 -11.10 -22.86 7.96
CA HIS A 993 -12.16 -22.58 6.99
C HIS A 993 -11.65 -22.50 5.54
N ALA A 994 -10.46 -21.96 5.31
CA ALA A 994 -9.84 -21.97 3.98
C ALA A 994 -9.63 -23.41 3.47
N LEU A 995 -9.03 -24.28 4.29
CA LEU A 995 -8.85 -25.71 3.99
C LEU A 995 -10.17 -26.41 3.65
N ALA A 996 -11.26 -26.11 4.36
CA ALA A 996 -12.59 -26.67 4.08
C ALA A 996 -13.18 -26.18 2.75
N VAL A 997 -12.97 -24.90 2.40
CA VAL A 997 -13.40 -24.34 1.10
C VAL A 997 -12.61 -24.96 -0.04
N ASP A 998 -11.30 -25.09 0.08
CA ASP A 998 -10.47 -25.67 -0.97
C ASP A 998 -10.67 -27.20 -1.10
N ALA A 999 -11.09 -27.89 -0.03
CA ALA A 999 -11.50 -29.29 -0.11
C ALA A 999 -12.80 -29.45 -0.93
N LYS A 1000 -13.73 -28.50 -0.83
CA LYS A 1000 -14.89 -28.42 -1.71
C LYS A 1000 -14.49 -28.10 -3.16
N ASN A 1001 -13.54 -27.18 -3.36
CA ASN A 1001 -13.03 -26.87 -4.71
C ASN A 1001 -12.40 -28.11 -5.37
N LEU A 1002 -11.68 -28.97 -4.61
CA LEU A 1002 -11.15 -30.25 -5.10
C LEU A 1002 -12.27 -31.21 -5.55
N LEU A 1003 -13.36 -31.32 -4.78
CA LEU A 1003 -14.54 -32.10 -5.16
C LEU A 1003 -15.17 -31.58 -6.47
N ASP A 1004 -15.35 -30.26 -6.59
CA ASP A 1004 -15.93 -29.65 -7.79
C ASP A 1004 -15.04 -29.88 -9.04
N VAL A 1005 -13.71 -29.93 -8.89
CA VAL A 1005 -12.75 -30.30 -9.96
C VAL A 1005 -12.88 -31.78 -10.34
N ILE A 1006 -13.01 -32.68 -9.36
CA ILE A 1006 -13.19 -34.12 -9.57
C ILE A 1006 -14.53 -34.41 -10.25
N ASP A 1007 -15.61 -33.73 -9.88
CA ASP A 1007 -16.91 -33.87 -10.53
C ASP A 1007 -16.90 -33.36 -11.97
N GLN A 1008 -16.19 -32.26 -12.25
CA GLN A 1008 -15.94 -31.83 -13.64
C GLN A 1008 -15.12 -32.86 -14.43
N ALA A 1009 -14.16 -33.55 -13.81
CA ALA A 1009 -13.40 -34.63 -14.45
C ALA A 1009 -14.29 -35.86 -14.75
N ARG A 1010 -15.16 -36.24 -13.81
CA ARG A 1010 -16.15 -37.32 -13.98
C ARG A 1010 -17.14 -37.01 -15.11
N LEU A 1011 -17.67 -35.78 -15.16
CA LEU A 1011 -18.56 -35.33 -16.24
C LEU A 1011 -17.87 -35.34 -17.63
N LYS A 1012 -16.58 -34.97 -17.70
CA LYS A 1012 -15.78 -35.07 -18.93
C LYS A 1012 -15.58 -36.53 -19.39
N SER A 1013 -15.45 -37.47 -18.44
CA SER A 1013 -15.35 -38.91 -18.74
C SER A 1013 -16.66 -39.50 -19.28
N LEU A 1014 -17.80 -39.18 -18.67
CA LEU A 1014 -19.14 -39.57 -19.13
C LEU A 1014 -19.48 -39.06 -20.54
N GLY A 1015 -18.91 -37.92 -20.94
CA GLY A 1015 -19.06 -37.37 -22.30
C GLY A 1015 -18.32 -38.14 -23.41
N GLN A 1016 -17.40 -39.05 -23.06
CA GLN A 1016 -16.59 -39.81 -24.04
C GLN A 1016 -17.10 -41.23 -24.31
N SER A 1017 -18.13 -41.70 -23.60
CA SER A 1017 -18.67 -43.06 -23.73
C SER A 1017 -19.95 -43.14 -24.60
N ARG A 1018 -19.92 -42.52 -25.78
CA ARG A 1018 -20.81 -42.87 -26.90
C ARG A 1018 -19.97 -43.42 -28.05
N PRO A 1019 -20.07 -44.71 -28.40
CA PRO A 1019 -19.42 -45.25 -29.59
C PRO A 1019 -20.09 -44.67 -30.85
N HIS A 1020 -19.26 -44.45 -31.88
CA HIS A 1020 -19.69 -44.33 -33.27
C HIS A 1020 -19.75 -45.72 -33.91
#